data_AF-A0A2V5V8F2-F1
#
_entry.id   AF-A0A2V5V8F2-F1
#
_cell.length_a   1.000
_cell.length_b   1.000
_cell.length_c   1.000
_cell.angle_alpha   90.00
_cell.angle_beta   90.00
_cell.angle_gamma   90.00
#
_symmetry.space_group_name_H-M   'P 1'
#
loop_
_entity.id
_entity.type
_entity.pdbx_description
1 polymer ?
#
loop_
_entity_poly.entity_id
_entity_poly.type
_entity_poly.pdbx_seq_one_letter_code
_entity_poly.pdbx_strand_id
1 'polypeptide(L)'
;MHFIISSAFDTLTRFQFYPALESRTVVLVSFIGTGFREIALKVKRQRTRIALRHERRLLQKSEINLGREGTTQAANFPELRNEIVALKKLEQEQKEVALRIAQIEEGIKKIEAEREQNARDQHAAIAKLEAEKKPLLHRRNQAKNSADVCERELAAVERRIQENEASDRDLLKQLSGLHALNPPPPDLEARAASIGARRARLPEERAELVRARLGSADAARLAKEKLIAAEAELSVVEKNIERVRSEFEGRDRKLNDNIRAQQEAVQEARAQHQTVEERKNPAYLNIGRHLAAQGIAPPNAPHLLAEAHRRREAVDRHLQHRAELALLSSQIDKQELRKFYFSVISILALLAIILPVAFQSPRKREWLPQETDTILSINNDQLERADLPKRWRKDQPETWSKLWSGLIGSAASTPALNLSRDAARITRALTTDERGKAREFVLVDTRREVTRAIRIIAGDKSFEKRTVSGLPVWERPPDFAVTRVGPATLAVGAPNEVNELVLVRLGMKPDLKITGQLFDRFQALDRESTLRLISRNPPDLSVVFHPIFTRGLLDVSQLLGLAMTLQNPVKARLLLKMNPAKSAAEFAGNLHDNPQDWLRVADSELLLYSQPPEIQRQGASNLELRFTIPEDSARLLLERLAKIDAAAVLTAH
;
A
#
# COMPACT_ATOMS: atom_id res chain seq x y z
N MET A 1 32.86 -2.81 -26.22
CA MET A 1 33.32 -3.81 -25.23
C MET A 1 34.26 -4.87 -25.81
N HIS A 2 34.37 -5.06 -27.13
CA HIS A 2 35.34 -6.02 -27.72
C HIS A 2 36.77 -5.46 -27.87
N PHE A 3 36.95 -4.14 -27.95
CA PHE A 3 38.28 -3.52 -28.13
C PHE A 3 39.12 -3.41 -26.85
N ILE A 4 38.48 -3.44 -25.67
CA ILE A 4 39.19 -3.34 -24.36
C ILE A 4 39.69 -4.72 -23.91
N ILE A 5 39.07 -5.80 -24.37
CA ILE A 5 39.45 -7.17 -24.03
C ILE A 5 40.65 -7.63 -24.87
N SER A 6 40.79 -7.13 -26.11
CA SER A 6 41.94 -7.47 -26.96
C SER A 6 43.23 -6.78 -26.51
N SER A 7 43.20 -5.53 -26.03
CA SER A 7 44.41 -4.83 -25.58
C SER A 7 44.92 -5.29 -24.20
N ALA A 8 44.03 -5.85 -23.37
CA ALA A 8 44.39 -6.45 -22.09
C ALA A 8 45.04 -7.84 -22.24
N PHE A 9 44.76 -8.55 -23.35
CA PHE A 9 45.39 -9.85 -23.62
C PHE A 9 46.81 -9.71 -24.21
N ASP A 10 47.04 -8.68 -25.04
CA ASP A 10 48.38 -8.39 -25.61
C ASP A 10 49.38 -7.82 -24.58
N THR A 11 48.89 -7.25 -23.48
CA THR A 11 49.76 -6.79 -22.38
C THR A 11 50.10 -7.89 -21.38
N LEU A 12 49.42 -9.04 -21.42
CA LEU A 12 49.69 -10.20 -20.55
C LEU A 12 50.65 -11.23 -21.17
N THR A 13 50.89 -11.18 -22.48
CA THR A 13 51.81 -12.09 -23.20
C THR A 13 53.25 -11.57 -23.32
N ARG A 14 53.56 -10.36 -22.80
CA ARG A 14 54.91 -9.74 -22.91
C ARG A 14 55.69 -9.57 -21.62
N PHE A 15 55.34 -10.27 -20.53
CA PHE A 15 56.25 -10.40 -19.39
C PHE A 15 57.12 -11.65 -19.55
N GLN A 16 58.32 -11.42 -20.09
CA GLN A 16 59.40 -12.39 -20.21
C GLN A 16 59.67 -13.09 -18.87
N PHE A 17 59.64 -14.42 -18.94
CA PHE A 17 60.36 -15.32 -18.06
C PHE A 17 61.87 -14.99 -18.07
N TYR A 18 62.46 -14.80 -16.90
CA TYR A 18 63.84 -15.19 -16.62
C TYR A 18 63.84 -16.15 -15.43
N PRO A 19 64.62 -17.26 -15.48
CA PRO A 19 64.50 -18.37 -14.56
C PRO A 19 65.43 -18.19 -13.36
N ALA A 20 64.88 -18.34 -12.15
CA ALA A 20 65.63 -18.70 -10.94
C ALA A 20 64.67 -19.44 -10.01
N LEU A 21 64.50 -20.73 -10.28
CA LEU A 21 63.86 -21.68 -9.37
C LEU A 21 64.84 -22.03 -8.24
N GLU A 22 64.25 -22.50 -7.14
CA GLU A 22 64.88 -22.94 -5.88
C GLU A 22 65.20 -21.84 -4.86
N SER A 23 64.18 -21.43 -4.07
CA SER A 23 64.27 -20.95 -2.66
C SER A 23 63.10 -20.07 -2.16
N ARG A 24 61.96 -19.95 -2.88
CA ARG A 24 60.88 -19.01 -2.48
C ARG A 24 59.73 -19.57 -1.64
N THR A 25 59.64 -20.87 -1.42
CA THR A 25 58.53 -21.48 -0.66
C THR A 25 58.61 -21.26 0.85
N VAL A 26 59.79 -20.98 1.42
CA VAL A 26 59.98 -20.78 2.87
C VAL A 26 59.59 -19.36 3.33
N VAL A 27 59.72 -18.35 2.45
CA VAL A 27 59.52 -16.93 2.82
C VAL A 27 58.04 -16.50 2.73
N LEU A 28 57.22 -17.19 1.95
CA LEU A 28 55.82 -16.81 1.71
C LEU A 28 54.88 -17.15 2.88
N VAL A 29 55.29 -18.08 3.75
CA VAL A 29 54.49 -18.53 4.89
C VAL A 29 54.73 -17.68 6.16
N SER A 30 55.91 -17.03 6.29
CA SER A 30 56.26 -16.30 7.53
C SER A 30 55.45 -15.02 7.72
N PHE A 31 55.32 -14.18 6.68
CA PHE A 31 54.69 -12.85 6.80
C PHE A 31 53.16 -12.91 7.00
N ILE A 32 52.50 -13.94 6.48
CA ILE A 32 51.06 -14.17 6.66
C ILE A 32 50.78 -14.54 8.12
N GLY A 33 51.59 -15.44 8.68
CA GLY A 33 51.50 -15.85 10.09
C GLY A 33 51.74 -14.69 11.06
N THR A 34 52.76 -13.85 10.81
CA THR A 34 53.02 -12.67 11.64
C THR A 34 51.96 -11.59 11.49
N GLY A 35 51.40 -11.41 10.29
CA GLY A 35 50.25 -10.54 10.04
C GLY A 35 48.99 -10.93 10.83
N PHE A 36 48.59 -12.21 10.78
CA PHE A 36 47.45 -12.70 11.56
C PHE A 36 47.68 -12.62 13.06
N ARG A 37 48.91 -12.84 13.54
CA ARG A 37 49.28 -12.68 14.97
C ARG A 37 49.09 -11.23 15.44
N GLU A 38 49.48 -10.24 14.65
CA GLU A 38 49.26 -8.82 14.99
C GLU A 38 47.78 -8.42 14.90
N ILE A 39 47.02 -8.94 13.92
CA ILE A 39 45.56 -8.75 13.88
C ILE A 39 44.92 -9.33 15.16
N ALA A 40 45.29 -10.54 15.57
CA ALA A 40 44.77 -11.16 16.79
C ALA A 40 45.09 -10.32 18.04
N LEU A 41 46.30 -9.75 18.14
CA LEU A 41 46.66 -8.82 19.22
C LEU A 41 45.89 -7.50 19.15
N LYS A 42 45.62 -6.96 17.96
CA LYS A 42 44.77 -5.76 17.79
C LYS A 42 43.33 -6.02 18.24
N VAL A 43 42.75 -7.14 17.84
CA VAL A 43 41.40 -7.57 18.27
C VAL A 43 41.35 -7.75 19.79
N LYS A 44 42.34 -8.44 20.38
CA LYS A 44 42.44 -8.58 21.84
C LYS A 44 42.54 -7.22 22.54
N ARG A 45 43.37 -6.28 22.04
CA ARG A 45 43.48 -4.91 22.58
C ARG A 45 42.17 -4.14 22.49
N GLN A 46 41.46 -4.23 21.36
CA GLN A 46 40.17 -3.56 21.18
C GLN A 46 39.12 -4.13 22.14
N ARG A 47 39.06 -5.46 22.29
CA ARG A 47 38.19 -6.14 23.25
C ARG A 47 38.50 -5.72 24.68
N THR A 48 39.77 -5.69 25.08
CA THR A 48 40.18 -5.20 26.41
C THR A 48 39.85 -3.73 26.62
N ARG A 49 39.97 -2.85 25.61
CA ARG A 49 39.56 -1.44 25.71
C ARG A 49 38.05 -1.28 25.92
N ILE A 50 37.24 -2.07 25.21
CA ILE A 50 35.78 -2.07 25.35
C ILE A 50 35.39 -2.59 26.74
N ALA A 51 35.96 -3.73 27.16
CA ALA A 51 35.73 -4.31 28.48
C ALA A 51 36.14 -3.33 29.59
N LEU A 52 37.30 -2.68 29.47
CA LEU A 52 37.77 -1.69 30.44
C LEU A 52 36.87 -0.45 30.50
N ARG A 53 36.35 0.04 29.37
CA ARG A 53 35.35 1.13 29.37
C ARG A 53 34.05 0.69 30.05
N HIS A 54 33.62 -0.54 29.80
CA HIS A 54 32.42 -1.10 30.40
C HIS A 54 32.57 -1.27 31.92
N GLU A 55 33.64 -1.92 32.38
CA GLU A 55 33.92 -2.10 33.80
C GLU A 55 34.15 -0.78 34.53
N ARG A 56 34.78 0.23 33.90
CA ARG A 56 34.87 1.58 34.49
C ARG A 56 33.51 2.24 34.69
N ARG A 57 32.57 2.07 33.77
CA ARG A 57 31.19 2.58 33.92
C ARG A 57 30.44 1.82 35.02
N LEU A 58 30.62 0.50 35.10
CA LEU A 58 30.02 -0.31 36.16
C LEU A 58 30.60 0.06 37.53
N LEU A 59 31.91 0.28 37.60
CA LEU A 59 32.58 0.76 38.81
C LEU A 59 32.03 2.12 39.25
N GLN A 60 31.92 3.08 38.33
CA GLN A 60 31.31 4.38 38.63
C GLN A 60 29.88 4.23 39.17
N LYS A 61 29.07 3.34 38.58
CA LYS A 61 27.71 3.06 39.07
C LYS A 61 27.71 2.42 40.47
N SER A 62 28.56 1.43 40.71
CA SER A 62 28.66 0.80 42.04
C SER A 62 29.16 1.79 43.09
N GLU A 63 30.10 2.67 42.75
CA GLU A 63 30.59 3.73 43.63
C GLU A 63 29.48 4.77 43.90
N ILE A 64 28.71 5.20 42.91
CA ILE A 64 27.56 6.09 43.11
C ILE A 64 26.51 5.45 44.04
N ASN A 65 26.17 4.18 43.80
CA ASN A 65 25.20 3.46 44.64
C ASN A 65 25.70 3.32 46.09
N LEU A 66 26.98 2.97 46.26
CA LEU A 66 27.63 2.89 47.57
C LEU A 66 27.61 4.26 48.28
N GLY A 67 27.87 5.35 47.55
CA GLY A 67 27.83 6.70 48.10
C GLY A 67 26.44 7.19 48.44
N ARG A 68 25.42 6.76 47.70
CA ARG A 68 24.00 7.08 47.95
C ARG A 68 23.50 6.47 49.26
N GLU A 69 23.71 5.16 49.44
CA GLU A 69 23.35 4.44 50.67
C GLU A 69 24.28 4.79 51.85
N GLY A 70 25.53 5.16 51.54
CA GLY A 70 26.58 5.46 52.50
C GLY A 70 26.63 6.90 53.02
N THR A 71 25.68 7.76 52.63
CA THR A 71 25.65 9.19 53.00
C THR A 71 25.69 9.42 54.52
N THR A 72 25.06 8.53 55.29
CA THR A 72 25.02 8.60 56.76
C THR A 72 26.37 8.27 57.39
N GLN A 73 27.13 7.32 56.84
CA GLN A 73 28.49 6.99 57.28
C GLN A 73 29.48 8.08 56.83
N ALA A 74 29.26 8.63 55.63
CA ALA A 74 30.04 9.72 55.07
C ALA A 74 30.06 10.97 55.96
N ALA A 75 28.98 11.21 56.71
CA ALA A 75 28.83 12.35 57.62
C ALA A 75 29.82 12.38 58.78
N ASN A 76 30.46 11.25 59.08
CA ASN A 76 31.50 11.16 60.11
C ASN A 76 32.89 11.57 59.59
N PHE A 77 33.04 11.82 58.29
CA PHE A 77 34.32 12.18 57.66
C PHE A 77 34.40 13.68 57.35
N PRO A 78 35.36 14.42 57.94
CA PRO A 78 35.51 15.85 57.68
C PRO A 78 35.86 16.14 56.21
N GLU A 79 36.52 15.21 55.51
CA GLU A 79 36.90 15.33 54.09
C GLU A 79 35.69 15.38 53.14
N LEU A 80 34.54 14.82 53.56
CA LEU A 80 33.32 14.74 52.76
C LEU A 80 32.28 15.82 53.10
N ARG A 81 32.60 16.73 54.04
CA ARG A 81 31.67 17.76 54.53
C ARG A 81 31.11 18.63 53.40
N ASN A 82 31.94 19.00 52.42
CA ASN A 82 31.52 19.83 51.29
C ASN A 82 30.50 19.11 50.40
N GLU A 83 30.70 17.82 50.14
CA GLU A 83 29.79 17.01 49.32
C GLU A 83 28.45 16.77 50.02
N ILE A 84 28.46 16.61 51.35
CA ILE A 84 27.25 16.44 52.15
C ILE A 84 26.43 17.74 52.18
N VAL A 85 27.08 18.90 52.32
CA VAL A 85 26.40 20.20 52.25
C VAL A 85 25.78 20.42 50.87
N ALA A 86 26.51 20.08 49.80
CA ALA A 86 26.00 20.15 48.44
C ALA A 86 24.78 19.24 48.22
N LEU A 87 24.82 18.00 48.72
CA LEU A 87 23.68 17.07 48.66
C LEU A 87 22.45 17.60 49.40
N LYS A 88 22.62 18.13 50.62
CA LYS A 88 21.49 18.70 51.39
C LYS A 88 20.82 19.86 50.66
N LYS A 89 21.61 20.71 50.00
CA LYS A 89 21.07 21.82 49.18
C LYS A 89 20.25 21.29 48.00
N LEU A 90 20.78 20.31 47.26
CA LEU A 90 20.08 19.70 46.13
C LEU A 90 18.83 18.91 46.56
N GLU A 91 18.83 18.30 47.74
CA GLU A 91 17.65 17.65 48.32
C GLU A 91 16.55 18.66 48.67
N GLN A 92 16.90 19.86 49.13
CA GLN A 92 15.94 20.93 49.37
C GLN A 92 15.34 21.46 48.06
N GLU A 93 16.19 21.74 47.06
CA GLU A 93 15.74 22.14 45.72
C GLU A 93 14.78 21.08 45.11
N GLN A 94 15.08 19.80 45.29
CA GLN A 94 14.22 18.72 44.84
C GLN A 94 12.84 18.73 45.52
N LYS A 95 12.79 18.93 46.85
CA LYS A 95 11.52 18.99 47.59
C LYS A 95 10.67 20.16 47.14
N GLU A 96 11.27 21.32 46.89
CA GLU A 96 10.57 22.49 46.35
C GLU A 96 9.97 22.21 44.96
N VAL A 97 10.73 21.57 44.07
CA VAL A 97 10.23 21.15 42.76
C VAL A 97 9.10 20.12 42.88
N ALA A 98 9.21 19.16 43.80
CA ALA A 98 8.17 18.16 44.06
C ALA A 98 6.86 18.81 44.56
N LEU A 99 6.96 19.79 45.46
CA LEU A 99 5.79 20.57 45.91
C LEU A 99 5.15 21.34 44.76
N ARG A 100 5.96 21.95 43.89
CA ARG A 100 5.46 22.67 42.71
C ARG A 100 4.74 21.73 41.74
N ILE A 101 5.26 20.51 41.51
CA ILE A 101 4.58 19.50 40.69
C ILE A 101 3.21 19.16 41.28
N ALA A 102 3.14 18.90 42.60
CA ALA A 102 1.89 18.57 43.27
C ALA A 102 0.84 19.69 43.16
N GLN A 103 1.27 20.96 43.31
CA GLN A 103 0.38 22.12 43.16
C GLN A 103 -0.18 22.25 41.74
N ILE A 104 0.65 22.03 40.71
CA ILE A 104 0.19 22.10 39.31
C ILE A 104 -0.77 20.94 39.02
N GLU A 105 -0.47 19.73 39.48
CA GLU A 105 -1.36 18.57 39.31
C GLU A 105 -2.72 18.75 40.00
N GLU A 106 -2.76 19.41 41.16
CA GLU A 106 -4.02 19.79 41.81
C GLU A 106 -4.79 20.85 40.99
N GLY A 107 -4.06 21.80 40.39
CA GLY A 107 -4.62 22.77 39.44
C GLY A 107 -5.29 22.09 38.24
N ILE A 108 -4.64 21.08 37.66
CA ILE A 108 -5.19 20.32 36.52
C ILE A 108 -6.50 19.64 36.92
N LYS A 109 -6.53 18.98 38.10
CA LYS A 109 -7.75 18.32 38.61
C LYS A 109 -8.92 19.29 38.79
N LYS A 110 -8.65 20.52 39.25
CA LYS A 110 -9.70 21.56 39.38
C LYS A 110 -10.26 21.95 38.02
N ILE A 111 -9.41 22.14 37.01
CA ILE A 111 -9.85 22.49 35.65
C ILE A 111 -10.61 21.33 35.00
N GLU A 112 -10.18 20.08 35.23
CA GLU A 112 -10.91 18.89 34.77
C GLU A 112 -12.32 18.81 35.38
N ALA A 113 -12.46 19.10 36.68
CA ALA A 113 -13.77 19.17 37.34
C ALA A 113 -14.65 20.30 36.77
N GLU A 114 -14.08 21.48 36.50
CA GLU A 114 -14.79 22.58 35.83
C GLU A 114 -15.26 22.18 34.42
N ARG A 115 -14.46 21.41 33.70
CA ARG A 115 -14.80 20.91 32.36
C ARG A 115 -15.96 19.92 32.40
N GLU A 116 -15.94 18.98 33.35
CA GLU A 116 -17.06 18.07 33.57
C GLU A 116 -18.35 18.82 33.90
N GLN A 117 -18.27 19.85 34.75
CA GLN A 117 -19.41 20.69 35.08
C GLN A 117 -19.91 21.46 33.84
N ASN A 118 -19.01 22.05 33.06
CA ASN A 118 -19.35 22.74 31.81
C ASN A 118 -20.08 21.81 30.81
N ALA A 119 -19.68 20.53 30.72
CA ALA A 119 -20.36 19.55 29.87
C ALA A 119 -21.77 19.19 30.40
N ARG A 120 -21.93 19.07 31.72
CA ARG A 120 -23.26 18.85 32.34
C ARG A 120 -24.19 20.03 32.10
N ASP A 121 -23.68 21.26 32.28
CA ASP A 121 -24.43 22.49 32.06
C ASP A 121 -24.80 22.66 30.57
N GLN A 122 -23.89 22.32 29.65
CA GLN A 122 -24.17 22.30 28.22
C GLN A 122 -25.31 21.34 27.89
N HIS A 123 -25.26 20.10 28.40
CA HIS A 123 -26.30 19.10 28.15
C HIS A 123 -27.65 19.56 28.71
N ALA A 124 -27.68 20.13 29.92
CA ALA A 124 -28.90 20.65 30.51
C ALA A 124 -29.50 21.81 29.70
N ALA A 125 -28.67 22.74 29.23
CA ALA A 125 -29.12 23.88 28.42
C ALA A 125 -29.67 23.45 27.05
N ILE A 126 -28.98 22.51 26.38
CA ILE A 126 -29.44 21.96 25.09
C ILE A 126 -30.73 21.17 25.27
N ALA A 127 -30.83 20.33 26.30
CA ALA A 127 -32.04 19.55 26.57
C ALA A 127 -33.28 20.43 26.77
N LYS A 128 -33.13 21.59 27.43
CA LYS A 128 -34.21 22.57 27.58
C LYS A 128 -34.67 23.12 26.23
N LEU A 129 -33.74 23.52 25.37
CA LEU A 129 -34.05 24.05 24.03
C LEU A 129 -34.60 22.97 23.10
N GLU A 130 -34.15 21.72 23.23
CA GLU A 130 -34.72 20.58 22.49
C GLU A 130 -36.15 20.27 22.93
N ALA A 131 -36.47 20.42 24.22
CA ALA A 131 -37.84 20.31 24.71
C ALA A 131 -38.75 21.40 24.12
N GLU A 132 -38.25 22.64 23.98
CA GLU A 132 -38.96 23.75 23.31
C GLU A 132 -39.11 23.52 21.79
N LYS A 133 -38.15 22.86 21.14
CA LYS A 133 -38.18 22.55 19.70
C LYS A 133 -39.25 21.52 19.32
N LYS A 134 -39.50 20.51 20.16
CA LYS A 134 -40.44 19.40 19.89
C LYS A 134 -41.87 19.86 19.50
N PRO A 135 -42.55 20.73 20.26
CA PRO A 135 -43.88 21.20 19.89
C PRO A 135 -43.89 22.03 18.60
N LEU A 136 -42.84 22.83 18.35
CA LEU A 136 -42.70 23.61 17.11
C LEU A 136 -42.53 22.71 15.88
N LEU A 137 -41.75 21.62 16.01
CA LEU A 137 -41.65 20.59 14.96
C LEU A 137 -43.00 19.96 14.64
N HIS A 138 -43.80 19.65 15.67
CA HIS A 138 -45.14 19.11 15.46
C HIS A 138 -46.04 20.10 14.74
N ARG A 139 -46.04 21.37 15.16
CA ARG A 139 -46.79 22.46 14.53
C ARG A 139 -46.40 22.66 13.05
N ARG A 140 -45.09 22.65 12.75
CA ARG A 140 -44.56 22.74 11.39
C ARG A 140 -45.01 21.56 10.53
N ASN A 141 -44.96 20.34 11.05
CA ASN A 141 -45.40 19.14 10.30
C ASN A 141 -46.90 19.16 10.03
N GLN A 142 -47.72 19.62 10.98
CA GLN A 142 -49.15 19.83 10.74
C GLN A 142 -49.39 20.89 9.65
N ALA A 143 -48.69 22.03 9.72
CA ALA A 143 -48.79 23.08 8.70
C ALA A 143 -48.37 22.57 7.31
N LYS A 144 -47.28 21.80 7.23
CA LYS A 144 -46.81 21.18 5.99
C LYS A 144 -47.86 20.23 5.41
N ASN A 145 -48.40 19.32 6.22
CA ASN A 145 -49.45 18.41 5.78
C ASN A 145 -50.67 19.17 5.25
N SER A 146 -51.06 20.28 5.90
CA SER A 146 -52.17 21.11 5.43
C SER A 146 -51.87 21.80 4.09
N ALA A 147 -50.64 22.30 3.89
CA ALA A 147 -50.22 22.89 2.63
C ALA A 147 -50.19 21.85 1.50
N ASP A 148 -49.63 20.67 1.76
CA ASP A 148 -49.55 19.56 0.80
C ASP A 148 -50.95 19.05 0.38
N VAL A 149 -51.95 19.10 1.27
CA VAL A 149 -53.34 18.78 0.93
C VAL A 149 -53.94 19.87 0.04
N CYS A 150 -53.81 21.14 0.41
CA CYS A 150 -54.35 22.25 -0.38
C CYS A 150 -53.71 22.34 -1.78
N GLU A 151 -52.41 22.07 -1.92
CA GLU A 151 -51.74 22.01 -3.22
C GLU A 151 -52.25 20.84 -4.09
N ARG A 152 -52.49 19.67 -3.49
CA ARG A 152 -53.04 18.52 -4.21
C ARG A 152 -54.46 18.79 -4.72
N GLU A 153 -55.30 19.43 -3.90
CA GLU A 153 -56.65 19.83 -4.30
C GLU A 153 -56.61 20.86 -5.43
N LEU A 154 -55.74 21.88 -5.33
CA LEU A 154 -55.55 22.85 -6.40
C LEU A 154 -55.13 22.18 -7.72
N ALA A 155 -54.14 21.27 -7.66
CA ALA A 155 -53.68 20.52 -8.82
C ALA A 155 -54.75 19.55 -9.38
N ALA A 156 -55.66 19.03 -8.53
CA ALA A 156 -56.78 18.21 -8.97
C ALA A 156 -57.84 19.06 -9.70
N VAL A 157 -58.16 20.26 -9.19
CA VAL A 157 -59.08 21.19 -9.86
C VAL A 157 -58.50 21.67 -11.19
N GLU A 158 -57.20 22.00 -11.24
CA GLU A 158 -56.53 22.40 -12.49
C GLU A 158 -56.55 21.29 -13.54
N ARG A 159 -56.35 20.03 -13.15
CA ARG A 159 -56.51 18.88 -14.06
C ARG A 159 -57.94 18.75 -14.60
N ARG A 160 -58.96 18.89 -13.74
CA ARG A 160 -60.37 18.85 -14.17
C ARG A 160 -60.71 19.96 -15.16
N ILE A 161 -60.12 21.15 -15.01
CA ILE A 161 -60.26 22.24 -15.99
C ILE A 161 -59.65 21.83 -17.34
N GLN A 162 -58.44 21.26 -17.33
CA GLN A 162 -57.78 20.81 -18.56
C GLN A 162 -58.55 19.67 -19.25
N GLU A 163 -59.13 18.73 -18.49
CA GLU A 163 -59.97 17.64 -19.00
C GLU A 163 -61.27 18.17 -19.62
N ASN A 164 -61.89 19.18 -19.01
CA ASN A 164 -63.07 19.86 -19.56
C ASN A 164 -62.73 20.56 -20.89
N GLU A 165 -61.58 21.26 -20.96
CA GLU A 165 -61.09 21.90 -22.20
C GLU A 165 -60.67 20.88 -23.27
N ALA A 166 -60.15 19.71 -22.88
CA ALA A 166 -59.89 18.61 -23.80
C ALA A 166 -61.19 18.02 -24.35
N SER A 167 -62.20 17.84 -23.49
CA SER A 167 -63.52 17.33 -23.87
C SER A 167 -64.22 18.25 -24.88
N ASP A 168 -64.18 19.58 -24.68
CA ASP A 168 -64.73 20.52 -25.67
C ASP A 168 -64.04 20.39 -27.04
N ARG A 169 -62.69 20.28 -27.04
CA ARG A 169 -61.91 20.07 -28.27
C ARG A 169 -62.23 18.76 -28.96
N ASP A 170 -62.44 17.68 -28.22
CA ASP A 170 -62.77 16.38 -28.79
C ASP A 170 -64.19 16.33 -29.33
N LEU A 171 -65.17 16.96 -28.65
CA LEU A 171 -66.53 17.12 -29.19
C LEU A 171 -66.54 17.97 -30.46
N LEU A 172 -65.72 19.02 -30.54
CA LEU A 172 -65.53 19.81 -31.76
C LEU A 172 -64.96 18.97 -32.92
N LYS A 173 -63.98 18.11 -32.64
CA LYS A 173 -63.44 17.16 -33.65
C LYS A 173 -64.47 16.13 -34.09
N GLN A 174 -65.31 15.63 -33.18
CA GLN A 174 -66.38 14.70 -33.52
C GLN A 174 -67.44 15.36 -34.41
N LEU A 175 -67.83 16.61 -34.11
CA LEU A 175 -68.73 17.38 -34.98
C LEU A 175 -68.14 17.61 -36.37
N SER A 176 -66.86 17.98 -36.47
CA SER A 176 -66.22 18.17 -37.77
C SER A 176 -66.07 16.86 -38.55
N GLY A 177 -65.75 15.76 -37.87
CA GLY A 177 -65.66 14.43 -38.48
C GLY A 177 -67.00 13.90 -39.00
N LEU A 178 -68.11 14.14 -38.27
CA LEU A 178 -69.45 13.78 -38.72
C LEU A 178 -69.89 14.54 -39.98
N HIS A 179 -69.51 15.81 -40.11
CA HIS A 179 -69.80 16.61 -41.30
C HIS A 179 -68.90 16.27 -42.51
N ALA A 180 -67.79 15.56 -42.31
CA ALA A 180 -66.86 15.18 -43.38
C ALA A 180 -67.17 13.83 -44.06
N LEU A 181 -68.13 13.04 -43.52
CA LEU A 181 -68.52 11.73 -44.07
C LEU A 181 -69.47 11.87 -45.28
N ASN A 182 -69.19 11.13 -46.35
CA ASN A 182 -69.99 11.15 -47.58
C ASN A 182 -70.18 9.71 -48.15
N PRO A 183 -71.41 9.18 -48.30
CA PRO A 183 -72.69 9.83 -48.00
C PRO A 183 -72.91 10.04 -46.49
N PRO A 184 -73.66 11.10 -46.10
CA PRO A 184 -73.90 11.42 -44.71
C PRO A 184 -74.70 10.31 -44.00
N PRO A 185 -74.41 10.03 -42.71
CA PRO A 185 -75.18 9.06 -41.93
C PRO A 185 -76.66 9.44 -41.86
N PRO A 186 -77.60 8.47 -41.90
CA PRO A 186 -79.03 8.72 -41.84
C PRO A 186 -79.51 9.35 -40.51
N ASP A 187 -78.67 9.34 -39.48
CA ASP A 187 -78.92 9.88 -38.13
C ASP A 187 -78.04 11.11 -37.79
N LEU A 188 -77.50 11.79 -38.80
CA LEU A 188 -76.56 12.91 -38.64
C LEU A 188 -77.11 14.06 -37.77
N GLU A 189 -78.35 14.49 -37.97
CA GLU A 189 -78.95 15.58 -37.18
C GLU A 189 -79.13 15.21 -35.71
N ALA A 190 -79.55 13.97 -35.42
CA ALA A 190 -79.70 13.48 -34.06
C ALA A 190 -78.35 13.41 -33.33
N ARG A 191 -77.29 12.95 -34.02
CA ARG A 191 -75.92 12.90 -33.46
C ARG A 191 -75.33 14.30 -33.27
N ALA A 192 -75.52 15.22 -34.21
CA ALA A 192 -75.06 16.59 -34.11
C ALA A 192 -75.77 17.36 -32.99
N ALA A 193 -77.09 17.19 -32.83
CA ALA A 193 -77.87 17.78 -31.74
C ALA A 193 -77.43 17.25 -30.37
N SER A 194 -77.16 15.94 -30.26
CA SER A 194 -76.60 15.32 -29.05
C SER A 194 -75.25 15.93 -28.65
N ILE A 195 -74.33 16.09 -29.61
CA ILE A 195 -73.02 16.69 -29.33
C ILE A 195 -73.16 18.18 -28.98
N GLY A 196 -74.02 18.93 -29.69
CA GLY A 196 -74.32 20.32 -29.41
C GLY A 196 -74.90 20.53 -28.01
N ALA A 197 -75.83 19.68 -27.58
CA ALA A 197 -76.41 19.71 -26.23
C ALA A 197 -75.38 19.43 -25.13
N ARG A 198 -74.44 18.50 -25.37
CA ARG A 198 -73.35 18.20 -24.44
C ARG A 198 -72.34 19.35 -24.36
N ARG A 199 -72.04 19.98 -25.50
CA ARG A 199 -71.14 21.12 -25.58
C ARG A 199 -71.72 22.38 -24.92
N ALA A 200 -73.03 22.59 -24.97
CA ALA A 200 -73.69 23.73 -24.33
C ALA A 200 -73.53 23.75 -22.79
N ARG A 201 -73.28 22.60 -22.15
CA ARG A 201 -73.11 22.46 -20.69
C ARG A 201 -71.68 22.69 -20.20
N LEU A 202 -70.67 22.46 -21.04
CA LEU A 202 -69.25 22.56 -20.68
C LEU A 202 -68.82 23.96 -20.19
N PRO A 203 -69.31 25.09 -20.76
CA PRO A 203 -68.98 26.42 -20.26
C PRO A 203 -69.43 26.69 -18.82
N GLU A 204 -70.60 26.17 -18.43
CA GLU A 204 -71.12 26.29 -17.06
C GLU A 204 -70.29 25.44 -16.09
N GLU A 205 -70.01 24.18 -16.44
CA GLU A 205 -69.12 23.31 -15.68
C GLU A 205 -67.72 23.93 -15.50
N ARG A 206 -67.18 24.56 -16.55
CA ARG A 206 -65.90 25.28 -16.49
C ARG A 206 -65.95 26.47 -15.55
N ALA A 207 -67.03 27.25 -15.55
CA ALA A 207 -67.18 28.39 -14.64
C ALA A 207 -67.19 27.96 -13.16
N GLU A 208 -67.81 26.82 -12.85
CA GLU A 208 -67.77 26.23 -11.51
C GLU A 208 -66.37 25.75 -11.12
N LEU A 209 -65.68 25.06 -12.04
CA LEU A 209 -64.30 24.62 -11.82
C LEU A 209 -63.32 25.79 -11.63
N VAL A 210 -63.48 26.88 -12.38
CA VAL A 210 -62.66 28.10 -12.22
C VAL A 210 -62.92 28.77 -10.86
N ARG A 211 -64.17 28.80 -10.39
CA ARG A 211 -64.49 29.30 -9.04
C ARG A 211 -63.87 28.40 -7.96
N ALA A 212 -63.95 27.08 -8.12
CA ALA A 212 -63.29 26.12 -7.23
C ALA A 212 -61.76 26.28 -7.23
N ARG A 213 -61.16 26.61 -8.39
CA ARG A 213 -59.72 26.86 -8.51
C ARG A 213 -59.29 28.08 -7.69
N LEU A 214 -60.03 29.19 -7.79
CA LEU A 214 -59.73 30.40 -7.01
C LEU A 214 -59.80 30.12 -5.50
N GLY A 215 -60.85 29.45 -5.03
CA GLY A 215 -60.96 29.06 -3.62
C GLY A 215 -59.84 28.13 -3.15
N SER A 216 -59.45 27.15 -3.99
CA SER A 216 -58.35 26.23 -3.69
C SER A 216 -56.99 26.94 -3.69
N ALA A 217 -56.80 27.92 -4.57
CA ALA A 217 -55.57 28.72 -4.64
C ALA A 217 -55.40 29.62 -3.41
N ASP A 218 -56.46 30.28 -2.94
CA ASP A 218 -56.43 31.07 -1.71
C ASP A 218 -56.16 30.20 -0.48
N ALA A 219 -56.79 29.02 -0.39
CA ALA A 219 -56.53 28.06 0.68
C ALA A 219 -55.07 27.58 0.68
N ALA A 220 -54.51 27.26 -0.49
CA ALA A 220 -53.12 26.86 -0.65
C ALA A 220 -52.15 27.99 -0.25
N ARG A 221 -52.44 29.25 -0.61
CA ARG A 221 -51.63 30.40 -0.21
C ARG A 221 -51.61 30.59 1.31
N LEU A 222 -52.77 30.58 1.96
CA LEU A 222 -52.88 30.72 3.42
C LEU A 222 -52.19 29.57 4.16
N ALA A 223 -52.28 28.33 3.64
CA ALA A 223 -51.58 27.18 4.21
C ALA A 223 -50.06 27.32 4.09
N LYS A 224 -49.55 27.85 2.97
CA LYS A 224 -48.12 28.16 2.79
C LYS A 224 -47.63 29.26 3.73
N GLU A 225 -48.39 30.33 3.93
CA GLU A 225 -48.03 31.39 4.87
C GLU A 225 -47.91 30.85 6.30
N LYS A 226 -48.84 29.98 6.73
CA LYS A 226 -48.77 29.29 8.02
C LYS A 226 -47.56 28.38 8.15
N LEU A 227 -47.19 27.68 7.07
CA LEU A 227 -45.97 26.86 7.04
C LEU A 227 -44.72 27.73 7.21
N ILE A 228 -44.62 28.83 6.46
CA ILE A 228 -43.48 29.76 6.54
C ILE A 228 -43.35 30.33 7.96
N ALA A 229 -44.46 30.73 8.59
CA ALA A 229 -44.45 31.22 9.97
C ALA A 229 -43.96 30.15 10.97
N ALA A 230 -44.42 28.91 10.83
CA ALA A 230 -43.98 27.79 11.68
C ALA A 230 -42.50 27.43 11.45
N GLU A 231 -42.00 27.53 10.22
CA GLU A 231 -40.58 27.34 9.91
C GLU A 231 -39.70 28.47 10.46
N ALA A 232 -40.19 29.71 10.44
CA ALA A 232 -39.49 30.84 11.05
C ALA A 232 -39.33 30.67 12.57
N GLU A 233 -40.40 30.32 13.29
CA GLU A 233 -40.36 30.04 14.74
C GLU A 233 -39.34 28.92 15.07
N LEU A 234 -39.36 27.83 14.30
CA LEU A 234 -38.44 26.71 14.47
C LEU A 234 -36.98 27.11 14.21
N SER A 235 -36.73 27.94 13.20
CA SER A 235 -35.39 28.40 12.86
C SER A 235 -34.73 29.24 13.97
N VAL A 236 -35.53 29.98 14.76
CA VAL A 236 -35.03 30.77 15.89
C VAL A 236 -34.52 29.86 17.00
N VAL A 237 -35.27 28.80 17.33
CA VAL A 237 -34.85 27.83 18.36
C VAL A 237 -33.62 27.04 17.90
N GLU A 238 -33.55 26.65 16.63
CA GLU A 238 -32.36 26.00 16.07
C GLU A 238 -31.11 26.89 16.14
N LYS A 239 -31.23 28.18 15.81
CA LYS A 239 -30.14 29.14 15.98
C LYS A 239 -29.72 29.33 17.44
N ASN A 240 -30.68 29.30 18.37
CA ASN A 240 -30.37 29.39 19.80
C ASN A 240 -29.62 28.14 20.30
N ILE A 241 -29.99 26.94 19.84
CA ILE A 241 -29.26 25.70 20.14
C ILE A 241 -27.82 25.81 19.65
N GLU A 242 -27.61 26.28 18.42
CA GLU A 242 -26.28 26.43 17.85
C GLU A 242 -25.44 27.48 18.59
N ARG A 243 -26.04 28.61 18.95
CA ARG A 243 -25.36 29.64 19.75
C ARG A 243 -24.90 29.07 21.10
N VAL A 244 -25.78 28.40 21.82
CA VAL A 244 -25.46 27.78 23.12
C VAL A 244 -24.34 26.75 22.95
N ARG A 245 -24.39 25.89 21.92
CA ARG A 245 -23.28 24.96 21.62
C ARG A 245 -21.96 25.69 21.43
N SER A 246 -21.93 26.74 20.62
CA SER A 246 -20.70 27.49 20.33
C SER A 246 -20.12 28.18 21.58
N GLU A 247 -20.96 28.68 22.48
CA GLU A 247 -20.52 29.30 23.74
C GLU A 247 -19.86 28.28 24.68
N PHE A 248 -20.49 27.11 24.85
CA PHE A 248 -19.96 26.03 25.69
C PHE A 248 -18.69 25.40 25.09
N GLU A 249 -18.63 25.23 23.77
CA GLU A 249 -17.41 24.84 23.07
C GLU A 249 -16.29 25.87 23.24
N GLY A 250 -16.62 27.16 23.18
CA GLY A 250 -15.65 28.23 23.41
C GLY A 250 -15.04 28.19 24.82
N ARG A 251 -15.86 27.89 25.84
CA ARG A 251 -15.38 27.66 27.21
C ARG A 251 -14.55 26.38 27.33
N ASP A 252 -15.00 25.27 26.73
CA ASP A 252 -14.27 24.00 26.75
C ASP A 252 -12.89 24.13 26.12
N ARG A 253 -12.78 24.86 25.00
CA ARG A 253 -11.49 25.15 24.34
C ARG A 253 -10.54 25.89 25.29
N LYS A 254 -11.01 26.94 25.98
CA LYS A 254 -10.19 27.68 26.96
C LYS A 254 -9.73 26.81 28.12
N LEU A 255 -10.61 25.97 28.67
CA LEU A 255 -10.27 25.05 29.74
C LEU A 255 -9.23 24.02 29.27
N ASN A 256 -9.39 23.49 28.06
CA ASN A 256 -8.45 22.55 27.46
C ASN A 256 -7.07 23.18 27.20
N ASP A 257 -7.03 24.42 26.72
CA ASP A 257 -5.77 25.16 26.53
C ASP A 257 -5.06 25.41 27.88
N ASN A 258 -5.81 25.72 28.94
CA ASN A 258 -5.25 25.83 30.29
C ASN A 258 -4.70 24.49 30.82
N ILE A 259 -5.38 23.37 30.57
CA ILE A 259 -4.88 22.03 30.91
C ILE A 259 -3.56 21.75 30.18
N ARG A 260 -3.48 22.06 28.88
CA ARG A 260 -2.25 21.87 28.09
C ARG A 260 -1.08 22.69 28.65
N ALA A 261 -1.30 23.98 28.93
CA ALA A 261 -0.29 24.84 29.53
C ALA A 261 0.20 24.31 30.89
N GLN A 262 -0.71 23.80 31.72
CA GLN A 262 -0.33 23.19 33.00
C GLN A 262 0.39 21.84 32.83
N GLN A 263 0.00 21.02 31.85
CA GLN A 263 0.71 19.77 31.54
C GLN A 263 2.14 20.02 31.06
N GLU A 264 2.35 21.04 30.22
CA GLU A 264 3.69 21.49 29.83
C GLU A 264 4.50 21.93 31.05
N ALA A 265 3.90 22.73 31.94
CA ALA A 265 4.56 23.14 33.19
C ALA A 265 4.91 21.94 34.11
N VAL A 266 4.08 20.89 34.17
CA VAL A 266 4.42 19.65 34.88
C VAL A 266 5.60 18.93 34.23
N GLN A 267 5.63 18.85 32.89
CA GLN A 267 6.75 18.22 32.17
C GLN A 267 8.06 18.96 32.43
N GLU A 268 8.04 20.30 32.36
CA GLU A 268 9.20 21.14 32.66
C GLU A 268 9.66 20.97 34.11
N ALA A 269 8.74 20.97 35.07
CA ALA A 269 9.07 20.76 36.48
C ALA A 269 9.64 19.35 36.74
N ARG A 270 9.11 18.31 36.07
CA ARG A 270 9.65 16.94 36.14
C ARG A 270 11.04 16.84 35.51
N ALA A 271 11.29 17.55 34.40
CA ALA A 271 12.62 17.64 33.81
C ALA A 271 13.60 18.33 34.78
N GLN A 272 13.20 19.44 35.40
CA GLN A 272 14.00 20.11 36.44
C GLN A 272 14.31 19.16 37.61
N HIS A 273 13.32 18.41 38.09
CA HIS A 273 13.52 17.39 39.12
C HIS A 273 14.56 16.33 38.72
N GLN A 274 14.54 15.85 37.46
CA GLN A 274 15.55 14.93 36.94
C GLN A 274 16.94 15.57 36.87
N THR A 275 17.04 16.83 36.42
CA THR A 275 18.33 17.53 36.37
C THR A 275 18.93 17.72 37.76
N VAL A 276 18.10 17.98 38.79
CA VAL A 276 18.56 18.07 40.19
C VAL A 276 19.05 16.71 40.68
N GLU A 277 18.36 15.62 40.35
CA GLU A 277 18.82 14.25 40.64
C GLU A 277 20.17 13.93 39.98
N GLU A 278 20.35 14.29 38.71
CA GLU A 278 21.63 14.08 38.02
C GLU A 278 22.78 14.89 38.62
N ARG A 279 22.50 16.11 39.10
CA ARG A 279 23.48 16.97 39.79
C ARG A 279 23.97 16.39 41.12
N LYS A 280 23.26 15.42 41.72
CA LYS A 280 23.71 14.72 42.93
C LYS A 280 24.74 13.62 42.65
N ASN A 281 24.78 13.07 41.43
CA ASN A 281 25.66 11.95 41.06
C ASN A 281 27.15 12.20 41.32
N PRO A 282 27.74 13.38 41.05
CA PRO A 282 29.15 13.66 41.36
C PRO A 282 29.46 13.58 42.86
N ALA A 283 28.59 14.13 43.70
CA ALA A 283 28.75 14.09 45.15
C ALA A 283 28.64 12.64 45.68
N TYR A 284 27.65 11.88 45.21
CA TYR A 284 27.55 10.44 45.52
C TYR A 284 28.76 9.64 45.05
N LEU A 285 29.30 9.92 43.86
CA LEU A 285 30.50 9.25 43.35
C LEU A 285 31.72 9.50 44.25
N ASN A 286 31.93 10.75 44.68
CA ASN A 286 33.06 11.11 45.54
C ASN A 286 32.94 10.47 46.93
N ILE A 287 31.75 10.50 47.51
CA ILE A 287 31.46 9.80 48.78
C ILE A 287 31.71 8.30 48.65
N GLY A 288 31.15 7.65 47.62
CA GLY A 288 31.31 6.22 47.41
C GLY A 288 32.76 5.80 47.15
N ARG A 289 33.53 6.63 46.45
CA ARG A 289 34.97 6.40 46.28
C ARG A 289 35.72 6.39 47.59
N HIS A 290 35.41 7.35 48.46
CA HIS A 290 36.01 7.49 49.78
C HIS A 290 35.62 6.31 50.69
N LEU A 291 34.35 5.94 50.72
CA LEU A 291 33.88 4.78 51.50
C LEU A 291 34.50 3.46 51.02
N ALA A 292 34.58 3.24 49.71
CA ALA A 292 35.27 2.07 49.15
C ALA A 292 36.79 2.10 49.36
N ALA A 293 37.41 3.28 49.54
CA ALA A 293 38.83 3.38 49.88
C ALA A 293 39.10 3.08 51.36
N GLN A 294 38.21 3.53 52.24
CA GLN A 294 38.29 3.30 53.69
C GLN A 294 37.75 1.92 54.12
N GLY A 295 37.16 1.14 53.20
CA GLY A 295 36.59 -0.18 53.52
C GLY A 295 35.30 -0.11 54.33
N ILE A 296 34.55 0.99 54.27
CA ILE A 296 33.38 1.24 55.10
C ILE A 296 32.10 0.91 54.35
N ALA A 297 31.37 -0.08 54.86
CA ALA A 297 30.14 -0.56 54.26
C ALA A 297 28.90 0.12 54.89
N PRO A 298 27.92 0.56 54.09
CA PRO A 298 26.63 1.01 54.63
C PRO A 298 25.92 -0.15 55.35
N PRO A 299 25.32 0.07 56.53
CA PRO A 299 24.67 -0.97 57.33
C PRO A 299 23.48 -1.59 56.61
N ASN A 300 22.78 -0.81 55.76
CA ASN A 300 21.63 -1.26 55.00
C ASN A 300 22.02 -2.05 53.73
N ALA A 301 23.27 -1.95 53.27
CA ALA A 301 23.69 -2.50 51.99
C ALA A 301 25.19 -2.89 51.94
N PRO A 302 25.64 -3.86 52.76
CA PRO A 302 27.05 -4.23 52.83
C PRO A 302 27.59 -4.85 51.54
N HIS A 303 26.70 -5.42 50.73
CA HIS A 303 27.04 -6.01 49.43
C HIS A 303 27.56 -4.99 48.41
N LEU A 304 27.20 -3.71 48.53
CA LEU A 304 27.64 -2.65 47.60
C LEU A 304 29.13 -2.38 47.70
N LEU A 305 29.71 -2.50 48.90
CA LEU A 305 31.15 -2.36 49.10
C LEU A 305 31.90 -3.52 48.45
N ALA A 306 31.43 -4.75 48.68
CA ALA A 306 32.00 -5.94 48.04
C ALA A 306 31.90 -5.85 46.51
N GLU A 307 30.80 -5.32 45.97
CA GLU A 307 30.65 -5.08 44.54
C GLU A 307 31.63 -4.03 44.01
N ALA A 308 31.78 -2.89 44.70
CA ALA A 308 32.73 -1.86 44.31
C ALA A 308 34.18 -2.39 44.29
N HIS A 309 34.60 -3.17 45.29
CA HIS A 309 35.93 -3.80 45.32
C HIS A 309 36.12 -4.80 44.18
N ARG A 310 35.16 -5.70 43.95
CA ARG A 310 35.20 -6.65 42.82
C ARG A 310 35.34 -5.95 41.47
N ARG A 311 34.66 -4.80 41.30
CA ARG A 311 34.74 -3.99 40.08
C ARG A 311 36.08 -3.26 39.95
N ARG A 312 36.66 -2.76 41.05
CA ARG A 312 38.03 -2.20 41.06
C ARG A 312 39.05 -3.26 40.65
N GLU A 313 39.00 -4.45 41.24
CA GLU A 313 39.87 -5.58 40.87
C GLU A 313 39.69 -6.02 39.40
N ALA A 314 38.47 -5.98 38.87
CA ALA A 314 38.22 -6.26 37.45
C ALA A 314 38.86 -5.20 36.53
N VAL A 315 38.77 -3.92 36.89
CA VAL A 315 39.43 -2.83 36.16
C VAL A 315 40.96 -2.99 36.19
N ASP A 316 41.54 -3.32 37.34
CA ASP A 316 42.98 -3.52 37.50
C ASP A 316 43.50 -4.72 36.69
N ARG A 317 42.77 -5.84 36.70
CA ARG A 317 43.09 -7.00 35.83
C ARG A 317 43.07 -6.62 34.35
N HIS A 318 42.11 -5.81 33.92
CA HIS A 318 42.07 -5.34 32.52
C HIS A 318 43.18 -4.33 32.18
N LEU A 319 43.64 -3.53 33.15
CA LEU A 319 44.80 -2.66 32.99
C LEU A 319 46.10 -3.46 32.86
N GLN A 320 46.29 -4.49 33.69
CA GLN A 320 47.43 -5.42 33.61
C GLN A 320 47.46 -6.16 32.28
N HIS A 321 46.33 -6.77 31.87
CA HIS A 321 46.23 -7.44 30.57
C HIS A 321 46.48 -6.49 29.39
N ARG A 322 46.12 -5.21 29.50
CA ARG A 322 46.45 -4.20 28.48
C ARG A 322 47.97 -3.95 28.41
N ALA A 323 48.67 -3.93 29.54
CA ALA A 323 50.12 -3.76 29.57
C ALA A 323 50.84 -4.98 28.96
N GLU A 324 50.40 -6.20 29.27
CA GLU A 324 50.92 -7.44 28.67
C GLU A 324 50.74 -7.47 27.14
N LEU A 325 49.56 -7.09 26.65
CA LEU A 325 49.30 -7.00 25.21
C LEU A 325 50.15 -5.93 24.51
N ALA A 326 50.55 -4.87 25.22
CA ALA A 326 51.46 -3.85 24.68
C ALA A 326 52.88 -4.40 24.53
N LEU A 327 53.35 -5.18 25.51
CA LEU A 327 54.65 -5.86 25.48
C LEU A 327 54.70 -6.93 24.38
N LEU A 328 53.65 -7.74 24.20
CA LEU A 328 53.58 -8.73 23.13
C LEU A 328 53.55 -8.11 21.72
N SER A 329 53.05 -6.88 21.59
CA SER A 329 53.01 -6.16 20.32
C SER A 329 54.37 -5.53 19.96
N SER A 330 55.21 -5.17 20.95
CA SER A 330 56.53 -4.60 20.68
C SER A 330 57.55 -5.63 20.17
N GLN A 331 57.28 -6.92 20.36
CA GLN A 331 58.13 -8.04 19.93
C GLN A 331 57.91 -8.47 18.46
N ILE A 332 56.96 -7.87 17.74
CA ILE A 332 56.64 -8.26 16.35
C ILE A 332 57.51 -7.49 15.35
N ASP A 333 58.05 -8.20 14.35
CA ASP A 333 58.82 -7.61 13.26
C ASP A 333 57.96 -6.67 12.39
N LYS A 334 58.38 -5.41 12.30
CA LYS A 334 57.69 -4.35 11.57
C LYS A 334 57.81 -4.50 10.05
N GLN A 335 58.85 -5.16 9.54
CA GLN A 335 59.08 -5.29 8.11
C GLN A 335 58.13 -6.33 7.47
N GLU A 336 57.95 -7.48 8.11
CA GLU A 336 56.98 -8.49 7.65
C GLU A 336 55.54 -7.98 7.71
N LEU A 337 55.22 -7.20 8.74
CA LEU A 337 53.90 -6.62 8.92
C LEU A 337 53.53 -5.65 7.78
N ARG A 338 54.49 -4.89 7.23
CA ARG A 338 54.26 -4.03 6.06
C ARG A 338 53.89 -4.86 4.83
N LYS A 339 54.63 -5.95 4.56
CA LYS A 339 54.37 -6.86 3.43
C LYS A 339 52.96 -7.48 3.53
N PHE A 340 52.54 -7.86 4.74
CA PHE A 340 51.19 -8.36 5.00
C PHE A 340 50.11 -7.32 4.68
N TYR A 341 50.22 -6.08 5.19
CA TYR A 341 49.21 -5.05 4.88
C TYR A 341 49.14 -4.71 3.39
N PHE A 342 50.27 -4.67 2.69
CA PHE A 342 50.28 -4.49 1.23
C PHE A 342 49.49 -5.60 0.53
N SER A 343 49.69 -6.88 0.92
CA SER A 343 48.94 -8.00 0.33
C SER A 343 47.42 -7.93 0.58
N VAL A 344 47.00 -7.55 1.79
CA VAL A 344 45.58 -7.40 2.13
C VAL A 344 44.94 -6.23 1.38
N ILE A 345 45.63 -5.11 1.26
CA ILE A 345 45.15 -3.94 0.51
C ILE A 345 44.99 -4.28 -0.98
N SER A 346 45.94 -5.02 -1.58
CA SER A 346 45.82 -5.47 -2.97
C SER A 346 44.60 -6.39 -3.19
N ILE A 347 44.32 -7.32 -2.26
CA ILE A 347 43.13 -8.18 -2.35
C ILE A 347 41.84 -7.37 -2.19
N LEU A 348 41.80 -6.42 -1.25
CA LEU A 348 40.64 -5.55 -1.04
C LEU A 348 40.37 -4.64 -2.25
N ALA A 349 41.43 -4.12 -2.90
CA ALA A 349 41.30 -3.36 -4.13
C ALA A 349 40.71 -4.21 -5.26
N LEU A 350 41.14 -5.47 -5.40
CA LEU A 350 40.57 -6.41 -6.36
C LEU A 350 39.08 -6.68 -6.07
N LEU A 351 38.74 -6.93 -4.80
CA LEU A 351 37.34 -7.13 -4.37
C LEU A 351 36.49 -5.88 -4.62
N ALA A 352 37.01 -4.69 -4.38
CA ALA A 352 36.31 -3.42 -4.63
C ALA A 352 36.03 -3.19 -6.12
N ILE A 353 36.81 -3.80 -7.03
CA ILE A 353 36.54 -3.79 -8.48
C ILE A 353 35.48 -4.84 -8.84
N ILE A 354 35.51 -6.02 -8.22
CA ILE A 354 34.61 -7.14 -8.54
C ILE A 354 33.20 -6.96 -7.94
N LEU A 355 33.09 -6.46 -6.70
CA LEU A 355 31.80 -6.31 -6.01
C LEU A 355 30.80 -5.41 -6.75
N PRO A 356 31.19 -4.23 -7.27
CA PRO A 356 30.29 -3.38 -8.05
C PRO A 356 29.78 -4.07 -9.31
N VAL A 357 30.63 -4.86 -9.99
CA VAL A 357 30.25 -5.61 -11.20
C VAL A 357 29.21 -6.70 -10.86
N ALA A 358 29.34 -7.34 -9.70
CA ALA A 358 28.35 -8.32 -9.22
C ALA A 358 27.04 -7.68 -8.71
N PHE A 359 27.11 -6.54 -8.01
CA PHE A 359 25.93 -5.83 -7.46
C PHE A 359 25.21 -4.92 -8.46
N GLN A 360 25.84 -4.59 -9.59
CA GLN A 360 25.17 -3.96 -10.74
C GLN A 360 24.32 -4.96 -11.53
N SER A 361 24.29 -6.25 -11.17
CA SER A 361 23.30 -7.17 -11.69
C SER A 361 21.89 -6.79 -11.15
N PRO A 362 20.93 -6.45 -12.02
CA PRO A 362 19.63 -5.95 -11.61
C PRO A 362 18.82 -6.98 -10.81
N ARG A 363 18.14 -6.50 -9.75
CA ARG A 363 17.34 -7.30 -8.81
C ARG A 363 16.14 -7.95 -9.52
N LYS A 364 16.11 -9.28 -9.54
CA LYS A 364 15.04 -10.16 -10.06
C LYS A 364 14.47 -9.76 -11.43
N ARG A 365 15.20 -10.07 -12.50
CA ARG A 365 14.67 -10.04 -13.88
C ARG A 365 13.96 -11.36 -14.19
N GLU A 366 12.82 -11.29 -14.85
CA GLU A 366 12.14 -12.45 -15.44
C GLU A 366 13.00 -12.91 -16.63
N TRP A 367 13.63 -14.08 -16.53
CA TRP A 367 14.51 -14.63 -17.58
C TRP A 367 13.67 -15.22 -18.72
N LEU A 368 13.11 -14.33 -19.53
CA LEU A 368 12.28 -14.67 -20.68
C LEU A 368 13.08 -14.52 -21.99
N PRO A 369 12.74 -15.25 -23.06
CA PRO A 369 13.37 -15.07 -24.37
C PRO A 369 13.12 -13.67 -24.93
N GLN A 370 14.11 -13.11 -25.66
CA GLN A 370 14.03 -11.77 -26.24
C GLN A 370 12.81 -11.55 -27.16
N GLU A 371 12.36 -12.61 -27.83
CA GLU A 371 11.23 -12.64 -28.76
C GLU A 371 9.85 -12.58 -28.07
N THR A 372 9.79 -12.56 -26.73
CA THR A 372 8.51 -12.55 -25.99
C THR A 372 7.67 -11.30 -26.23
N ASP A 373 6.56 -11.41 -26.94
CA ASP A 373 5.71 -10.28 -27.30
C ASP A 373 4.68 -9.92 -26.24
N THR A 374 4.13 -10.92 -25.55
CA THR A 374 3.10 -10.73 -24.53
C THR A 374 3.50 -11.42 -23.23
N ILE A 375 3.24 -10.77 -22.09
CA ILE A 375 3.48 -11.32 -20.76
C ILE A 375 2.21 -11.20 -19.93
N LEU A 376 1.72 -12.34 -19.44
CA LEU A 376 0.66 -12.44 -18.44
C LEU A 376 1.29 -12.93 -17.13
N SER A 377 1.28 -12.09 -16.10
CA SER A 377 1.75 -12.41 -14.74
C SER A 377 0.56 -12.42 -13.78
N ILE A 378 0.51 -13.46 -12.94
CA ILE A 378 -0.49 -13.63 -11.89
C ILE A 378 0.23 -13.65 -10.55
N ASN A 379 -0.07 -12.67 -9.71
CA ASN A 379 0.43 -12.59 -8.36
C ASN A 379 -0.52 -13.34 -7.42
N ASN A 380 -0.13 -14.56 -7.07
CA ASN A 380 -0.99 -15.46 -6.30
C ASN A 380 -1.16 -14.97 -4.85
N ASP A 381 -0.18 -14.24 -4.29
CA ASP A 381 -0.30 -13.64 -2.95
C ASP A 381 -1.40 -12.57 -2.91
N GLN A 382 -1.53 -11.76 -3.97
CA GLN A 382 -2.61 -10.78 -4.08
C GLN A 382 -3.95 -11.43 -4.45
N LEU A 383 -3.92 -12.49 -5.26
CA LEU A 383 -5.12 -13.26 -5.64
C LEU A 383 -5.78 -13.91 -4.41
N GLU A 384 -5.00 -14.49 -3.50
CA GLU A 384 -5.51 -15.07 -2.26
C GLU A 384 -6.09 -14.03 -1.29
N ARG A 385 -5.69 -12.75 -1.42
CA ARG A 385 -6.26 -11.66 -0.61
C ARG A 385 -7.55 -11.10 -1.18
N ALA A 386 -7.66 -11.09 -2.51
CA ALA A 386 -8.79 -10.53 -3.25
C ALA A 386 -10.13 -11.20 -2.92
N ASP A 387 -11.20 -10.39 -2.83
CA ASP A 387 -12.53 -10.85 -2.43
C ASP A 387 -13.29 -11.55 -3.56
N LEU A 388 -13.15 -11.06 -4.79
CA LEU A 388 -13.87 -11.58 -5.96
C LEU A 388 -13.46 -13.04 -6.29
N PRO A 389 -12.17 -13.42 -6.35
CA PRO A 389 -11.75 -14.81 -6.48
C PRO A 389 -12.27 -15.73 -5.36
N LYS A 390 -12.33 -15.23 -4.12
CA LYS A 390 -12.86 -16.01 -2.97
C LYS A 390 -14.35 -16.30 -3.13
N ARG A 391 -15.13 -15.29 -3.55
CA ARG A 391 -16.56 -15.46 -3.83
C ARG A 391 -16.77 -16.45 -4.96
N TRP A 392 -16.06 -16.32 -6.08
CA TRP A 392 -16.23 -17.21 -7.22
C TRP A 392 -15.81 -18.66 -6.92
N ARG A 393 -14.77 -18.87 -6.12
CA ARG A 393 -14.42 -20.22 -5.61
C ARG A 393 -15.55 -20.85 -4.80
N LYS A 394 -16.28 -20.05 -4.03
CA LYS A 394 -17.37 -20.51 -3.17
C LYS A 394 -18.66 -20.74 -3.96
N ASP A 395 -19.01 -19.79 -4.81
CA ASP A 395 -20.31 -19.73 -5.48
C ASP A 395 -20.32 -20.50 -6.81
N GLN A 396 -19.16 -20.61 -7.49
CA GLN A 396 -19.01 -21.27 -8.81
C GLN A 396 -17.69 -22.07 -8.91
N PRO A 397 -17.53 -23.15 -8.12
CA PRO A 397 -16.25 -23.87 -8.02
C PRO A 397 -15.79 -24.51 -9.33
N GLU A 398 -16.70 -25.05 -10.15
CA GLU A 398 -16.36 -25.67 -11.43
C GLU A 398 -15.86 -24.65 -12.45
N THR A 399 -16.57 -23.52 -12.58
CA THR A 399 -16.18 -22.40 -13.44
C THR A 399 -14.85 -21.82 -13.01
N TRP A 400 -14.65 -21.63 -11.70
CA TRP A 400 -13.37 -21.17 -11.15
C TRP A 400 -12.23 -22.14 -11.46
N SER A 401 -12.45 -23.46 -11.36
CA SER A 401 -11.42 -24.45 -11.66
C SER A 401 -10.98 -24.38 -13.12
N LYS A 402 -11.94 -24.27 -14.05
CA LYS A 402 -11.65 -24.06 -15.48
C LYS A 402 -10.90 -22.75 -15.67
N LEU A 403 -11.39 -21.65 -15.12
CA LEU A 403 -10.77 -20.31 -15.18
C LEU A 403 -9.34 -20.30 -14.68
N TRP A 404 -9.11 -20.86 -13.51
CA TRP A 404 -7.79 -20.95 -12.93
C TRP A 404 -6.84 -21.77 -13.81
N SER A 405 -7.28 -22.93 -14.31
CA SER A 405 -6.47 -23.77 -15.21
C SER A 405 -6.11 -23.06 -16.52
N GLY A 406 -7.06 -22.34 -17.12
CA GLY A 406 -6.84 -21.57 -18.34
C GLY A 406 -5.93 -20.36 -18.13
N LEU A 407 -6.02 -19.71 -16.96
CA LEU A 407 -5.17 -18.57 -16.60
C LEU A 407 -3.70 -18.96 -16.35
N ILE A 408 -3.45 -20.11 -15.73
CA ILE A 408 -2.07 -20.57 -15.42
C ILE A 408 -1.48 -21.48 -16.51
N GLY A 409 -2.28 -21.89 -17.51
CA GLY A 409 -1.83 -22.66 -18.66
C GLY A 409 -1.18 -23.99 -18.27
N SER A 410 -0.06 -24.31 -18.92
CA SER A 410 0.69 -25.56 -18.68
C SER A 410 1.15 -25.73 -17.23
N ALA A 411 1.29 -24.64 -16.45
CA ALA A 411 1.63 -24.73 -15.03
C ALA A 411 0.61 -25.58 -14.26
N ALA A 412 -0.68 -25.60 -14.65
CA ALA A 412 -1.71 -26.42 -14.01
C ALA A 412 -1.34 -27.92 -13.92
N SER A 413 -0.52 -28.39 -14.87
CA SER A 413 -0.06 -29.78 -14.95
C SER A 413 1.17 -30.08 -14.09
N THR A 414 1.69 -29.09 -13.34
CA THR A 414 2.88 -29.25 -12.48
C THR A 414 2.56 -30.17 -11.31
N PRO A 415 3.16 -31.37 -11.25
CA PRO A 415 2.89 -32.30 -10.16
C PRO A 415 3.51 -31.79 -8.84
N ALA A 416 3.01 -32.33 -7.72
CA ALA A 416 3.54 -32.09 -6.39
C ALA A 416 3.51 -30.63 -5.86
N LEU A 417 2.97 -29.69 -6.63
CA LEU A 417 2.73 -28.31 -6.23
C LEU A 417 1.24 -28.00 -6.30
N ASN A 418 0.66 -27.57 -5.19
CA ASN A 418 -0.65 -26.94 -5.20
C ASN A 418 -0.44 -25.47 -5.57
N LEU A 419 -0.55 -25.12 -6.84
CA LEU A 419 -0.18 -23.78 -7.32
C LEU A 419 -0.94 -22.64 -6.64
N SER A 420 -2.19 -22.85 -6.22
CA SER A 420 -2.94 -21.85 -5.44
C SER A 420 -2.33 -21.61 -4.04
N ARG A 421 -1.58 -22.56 -3.48
CA ARG A 421 -0.94 -22.45 -2.16
C ARG A 421 0.59 -22.32 -2.18
N ASP A 422 1.24 -22.84 -3.22
CA ASP A 422 2.70 -22.96 -3.25
C ASP A 422 3.35 -21.94 -4.19
N ALA A 423 2.64 -21.52 -5.24
CA ALA A 423 3.12 -20.47 -6.13
C ALA A 423 2.97 -19.10 -5.46
N ALA A 424 4.02 -18.29 -5.51
CA ALA A 424 3.96 -16.86 -5.23
C ALA A 424 3.51 -16.10 -6.49
N ARG A 425 4.05 -16.49 -7.65
CA ARG A 425 3.77 -15.85 -8.93
C ARG A 425 3.88 -16.85 -10.08
N ILE A 426 3.02 -16.68 -11.08
CA ILE A 426 3.04 -17.46 -12.32
C ILE A 426 3.13 -16.48 -13.48
N THR A 427 4.15 -16.62 -14.30
CA THR A 427 4.39 -15.77 -15.48
C THR A 427 4.27 -16.61 -16.73
N ARG A 428 3.38 -16.22 -17.62
CA ARG A 428 3.20 -16.77 -18.97
C ARG A 428 3.67 -15.75 -19.98
N ALA A 429 4.66 -16.11 -20.76
CA ALA A 429 5.26 -15.29 -21.79
C ALA A 429 4.95 -15.92 -23.14
N LEU A 430 4.39 -15.16 -24.05
CA LEU A 430 3.93 -15.63 -25.35
C LEU A 430 4.66 -14.87 -26.46
N THR A 431 5.05 -15.61 -27.49
CA THR A 431 5.59 -15.06 -28.74
C THR A 431 4.82 -15.66 -29.90
N THR A 432 4.63 -14.88 -30.96
CA THR A 432 3.99 -15.35 -32.18
C THR A 432 5.08 -15.54 -33.23
N ASP A 433 5.22 -16.76 -33.75
CA ASP A 433 6.19 -17.00 -34.82
C ASP A 433 5.72 -16.38 -36.16
N GLU A 434 6.61 -16.32 -37.16
CA GLU A 434 6.30 -15.78 -38.50
C GLU A 434 5.16 -16.54 -39.22
N ARG A 435 4.80 -17.72 -38.73
CA ARG A 435 3.70 -18.55 -39.26
C ARG A 435 2.39 -18.34 -38.47
N GLY A 436 2.37 -17.43 -37.51
CA GLY A 436 1.21 -17.12 -36.67
C GLY A 436 0.97 -18.12 -35.53
N LYS A 437 1.89 -19.05 -35.26
CA LYS A 437 1.77 -20.01 -34.17
C LYS A 437 2.30 -19.40 -32.87
N ALA A 438 1.45 -19.37 -31.85
CA ALA A 438 1.84 -18.90 -30.53
C ALA A 438 2.69 -19.96 -29.81
N ARG A 439 3.87 -19.55 -29.31
CA ARG A 439 4.71 -20.33 -28.39
C ARG A 439 4.59 -19.74 -26.99
N GLU A 440 4.53 -20.60 -25.99
CA GLU A 440 4.29 -20.21 -24.59
C GLU A 440 5.42 -20.67 -23.67
N PHE A 441 6.03 -19.72 -22.98
CA PHE A 441 7.05 -19.92 -21.96
C PHE A 441 6.45 -19.66 -20.58
N VAL A 442 6.47 -20.66 -19.69
CA VAL A 442 5.87 -20.51 -18.36
C VAL A 442 6.92 -20.63 -17.26
N LEU A 443 6.94 -19.62 -16.38
CA LEU A 443 7.74 -19.58 -15.17
C LEU A 443 6.83 -19.62 -13.94
N VAL A 444 7.15 -20.50 -13.00
CA VAL A 444 6.47 -20.62 -11.71
C VAL A 444 7.45 -20.25 -10.61
N ASP A 445 7.22 -19.11 -9.97
CA ASP A 445 7.95 -18.69 -8.77
C ASP A 445 7.19 -19.21 -7.54
N THR A 446 7.86 -20.01 -6.71
CA THR A 446 7.28 -20.60 -5.49
C THR A 446 7.63 -19.80 -4.25
N ARG A 447 6.78 -19.89 -3.21
CA ARG A 447 7.00 -19.23 -1.90
C ARG A 447 8.21 -19.78 -1.14
N ARG A 448 8.56 -21.04 -1.41
CA ARG A 448 9.67 -21.79 -0.79
C ARG A 448 10.58 -22.34 -1.88
N GLU A 449 11.74 -22.86 -1.51
CA GLU A 449 12.61 -23.54 -2.47
C GLU A 449 11.91 -24.74 -3.13
N VAL A 450 12.16 -24.92 -4.43
CA VAL A 450 11.54 -25.98 -5.24
C VAL A 450 12.17 -27.36 -5.02
N THR A 451 13.16 -27.47 -4.13
CA THR A 451 13.94 -28.70 -3.88
C THR A 451 13.04 -29.90 -3.58
N ARG A 452 11.95 -29.72 -2.81
CA ARG A 452 11.01 -30.81 -2.50
C ARG A 452 10.22 -31.25 -3.73
N ALA A 453 9.69 -30.31 -4.51
CA ALA A 453 8.92 -30.61 -5.72
C ALA A 453 9.78 -31.35 -6.75
N ILE A 454 11.01 -30.89 -6.96
CA ILE A 454 11.98 -31.56 -7.85
C ILE A 454 12.32 -32.98 -7.39
N ARG A 455 12.48 -33.22 -6.07
CA ARG A 455 12.71 -34.59 -5.57
C ARG A 455 11.53 -35.53 -5.86
N ILE A 456 10.30 -35.02 -5.76
CA ILE A 456 9.10 -35.82 -6.04
C ILE A 456 9.01 -36.12 -7.54
N ILE A 457 9.21 -35.11 -8.40
CA ILE A 457 9.25 -35.28 -9.86
C ILE A 457 10.34 -36.27 -10.27
N ALA A 458 11.53 -36.16 -9.67
CA ALA A 458 12.64 -37.05 -9.98
C ALA A 458 12.41 -38.51 -9.54
N GLY A 459 11.50 -38.76 -8.59
CA GLY A 459 11.11 -40.09 -8.15
C GLY A 459 9.88 -40.65 -8.88
N ASP A 460 9.20 -39.84 -9.69
CA ASP A 460 8.01 -40.23 -10.45
C ASP A 460 8.41 -40.92 -11.76
N LYS A 461 7.95 -42.16 -11.94
CA LYS A 461 8.26 -42.99 -13.11
C LYS A 461 7.63 -42.49 -14.40
N SER A 462 6.66 -41.58 -14.32
CA SER A 462 6.06 -40.95 -15.51
C SER A 462 6.95 -39.88 -16.14
N PHE A 463 8.06 -39.51 -15.49
CA PHE A 463 9.02 -38.54 -15.99
C PHE A 463 10.34 -39.19 -16.42
N GLU A 464 10.80 -38.82 -17.61
CA GLU A 464 12.13 -39.14 -18.11
C GLU A 464 13.07 -37.96 -17.87
N LYS A 465 14.26 -38.24 -17.34
CA LYS A 465 15.26 -37.21 -17.06
C LYS A 465 16.18 -37.01 -18.26
N ARG A 466 16.12 -35.82 -18.87
CA ARG A 466 17.11 -35.32 -19.85
C ARG A 466 18.00 -34.26 -19.21
N THR A 467 19.12 -33.94 -19.86
CA THR A 467 19.97 -32.80 -19.49
C THR A 467 20.07 -31.80 -20.64
N VAL A 468 20.00 -30.52 -20.32
CA VAL A 468 20.22 -29.41 -21.27
C VAL A 468 21.30 -28.50 -20.70
N SER A 469 22.45 -28.42 -21.38
CA SER A 469 23.60 -27.61 -20.94
C SER A 469 23.97 -27.83 -19.46
N GLY A 470 23.91 -29.08 -19.00
CA GLY A 470 24.23 -29.48 -17.63
C GLY A 470 23.09 -29.37 -16.61
N LEU A 471 21.94 -28.79 -16.96
CA LEU A 471 20.76 -28.72 -16.08
C LEU A 471 19.79 -29.89 -16.35
N PRO A 472 19.25 -30.54 -15.29
CA PRO A 472 18.28 -31.62 -15.45
C PRO A 472 16.91 -31.06 -15.86
N VAL A 473 16.32 -31.66 -16.89
CA VAL A 473 14.95 -31.41 -17.37
C VAL A 473 14.19 -32.73 -17.25
N TRP A 474 13.02 -32.70 -16.63
CA TRP A 474 12.15 -33.87 -16.49
C TRP A 474 11.00 -33.74 -17.47
N GLU A 475 10.84 -34.73 -18.34
CA GLU A 475 9.84 -34.73 -19.42
C GLU A 475 8.82 -35.83 -19.18
N ARG A 476 7.54 -35.49 -19.27
CA ARG A 476 6.41 -36.42 -19.24
C ARG A 476 5.73 -36.36 -20.62
N PRO A 477 5.88 -37.40 -21.46
CA PRO A 477 5.27 -37.44 -22.78
C PRO A 477 3.74 -37.26 -22.75
N PRO A 478 3.12 -36.70 -23.81
CA PRO A 478 3.76 -36.26 -25.04
C PRO A 478 4.38 -34.84 -24.99
N ASP A 479 3.82 -33.90 -24.23
CA ASP A 479 4.13 -32.46 -24.41
C ASP A 479 4.37 -31.68 -23.10
N PHE A 480 4.86 -32.33 -22.04
CA PHE A 480 5.11 -31.66 -20.77
C PHE A 480 6.55 -31.85 -20.29
N ALA A 481 7.20 -30.75 -19.91
CA ALA A 481 8.51 -30.72 -19.31
C ALA A 481 8.57 -29.74 -18.15
N VAL A 482 9.46 -30.01 -17.20
CA VAL A 482 9.72 -29.17 -16.03
C VAL A 482 11.21 -29.16 -15.70
N THR A 483 11.73 -28.01 -15.32
CA THR A 483 13.11 -27.88 -14.86
C THR A 483 13.27 -26.75 -13.84
N ARG A 484 14.30 -26.88 -13.00
CA ARG A 484 14.68 -25.85 -12.03
C ARG A 484 15.58 -24.82 -12.70
N VAL A 485 15.09 -23.60 -12.85
CA VAL A 485 15.86 -22.46 -13.39
C VAL A 485 16.32 -21.48 -12.30
N GLY A 486 15.84 -21.63 -11.06
CA GLY A 486 16.26 -20.82 -9.93
C GLY A 486 16.10 -21.53 -8.58
N PRO A 487 16.52 -20.91 -7.46
CA PRO A 487 16.37 -21.51 -6.14
C PRO A 487 14.89 -21.80 -5.79
N ALA A 488 13.98 -20.94 -6.24
CA ALA A 488 12.53 -21.02 -6.04
C ALA A 488 11.74 -20.83 -7.36
N THR A 489 12.35 -21.13 -8.51
CA THR A 489 11.72 -20.90 -9.83
C THR A 489 11.78 -22.16 -10.68
N LEU A 490 10.64 -22.57 -11.22
CA LEU A 490 10.51 -23.64 -12.21
C LEU A 490 10.18 -23.05 -13.58
N ALA A 491 10.77 -23.62 -14.63
CA ALA A 491 10.27 -23.49 -15.99
C ALA A 491 9.40 -24.72 -16.29
N VAL A 492 8.21 -24.50 -16.83
CA VAL A 492 7.19 -25.52 -17.11
C VAL A 492 6.61 -25.28 -18.50
N GLY A 493 6.25 -26.33 -19.21
CA GLY A 493 5.58 -26.22 -20.50
C GLY A 493 5.99 -27.33 -21.46
N ALA A 494 5.94 -27.05 -22.76
CA ALA A 494 6.43 -27.98 -23.76
C ALA A 494 7.97 -28.13 -23.71
N PRO A 495 8.51 -29.31 -24.04
CA PRO A 495 9.95 -29.60 -24.04
C PRO A 495 10.85 -28.52 -24.65
N ASN A 496 10.49 -28.02 -25.83
CA ASN A 496 11.30 -27.07 -26.58
C ASN A 496 11.35 -25.70 -25.90
N GLU A 497 10.21 -25.23 -25.39
CA GLU A 497 10.06 -23.96 -24.68
C GLU A 497 10.81 -23.99 -23.34
N VAL A 498 10.77 -25.11 -22.63
CA VAL A 498 11.52 -25.31 -21.38
C VAL A 498 13.03 -25.32 -21.64
N ASN A 499 13.49 -25.96 -22.71
CA ASN A 499 14.90 -25.93 -23.11
C ASN A 499 15.38 -24.52 -23.40
N GLU A 500 14.57 -23.73 -24.10
CA GLU A 500 14.88 -22.35 -24.42
C GLU A 500 15.00 -21.49 -23.16
N LEU A 501 14.10 -21.64 -22.19
CA LEU A 501 14.21 -20.98 -20.88
C LEU A 501 15.50 -21.36 -20.12
N VAL A 502 15.94 -22.63 -20.23
CA VAL A 502 17.22 -23.07 -19.66
C VAL A 502 18.39 -22.34 -20.32
N LEU A 503 18.41 -22.23 -21.65
CA LEU A 503 19.48 -21.55 -22.38
C LEU A 503 19.52 -20.05 -22.07
N VAL A 504 18.36 -19.39 -21.98
CA VAL A 504 18.27 -17.98 -21.55
C VAL A 504 18.81 -17.83 -20.14
N ARG A 505 18.44 -18.72 -19.21
CA ARG A 505 18.88 -18.65 -17.81
C ARG A 505 20.39 -18.79 -17.65
N LEU A 506 21.02 -19.63 -18.45
CA LEU A 506 22.46 -19.84 -18.48
C LEU A 506 23.23 -18.74 -19.23
N GLY A 507 22.52 -17.77 -19.83
CA GLY A 507 23.13 -16.71 -20.63
C GLY A 507 23.63 -17.17 -22.01
N MET A 508 23.17 -18.33 -22.48
CA MET A 508 23.53 -18.89 -23.79
C MET A 508 22.61 -18.38 -24.92
N LYS A 509 21.39 -17.95 -24.58
CA LYS A 509 20.48 -17.21 -25.47
C LYS A 509 20.22 -15.82 -24.91
N PRO A 510 19.96 -14.82 -25.77
CA PRO A 510 19.66 -13.47 -25.30
C PRO A 510 18.37 -13.46 -24.47
N ASP A 511 18.45 -12.84 -23.30
CA ASP A 511 17.31 -12.58 -22.46
C ASP A 511 16.53 -11.35 -22.95
N LEU A 512 15.26 -11.29 -22.57
CA LEU A 512 14.43 -10.12 -22.74
C LEU A 512 15.01 -8.97 -21.90
N LYS A 513 15.87 -8.16 -22.54
CA LYS A 513 16.39 -6.93 -21.96
C LYS A 513 15.31 -5.86 -22.02
N ILE A 514 14.49 -5.83 -20.97
CA ILE A 514 13.54 -4.74 -20.77
C ILE A 514 14.32 -3.53 -20.25
N THR A 515 14.62 -2.56 -21.12
CA THR A 515 15.28 -1.30 -20.76
C THR A 515 14.41 -0.11 -21.14
N GLY A 516 14.11 0.79 -20.18
CA GLY A 516 13.41 2.05 -20.43
C GLY A 516 12.46 2.45 -19.29
N GLN A 517 12.33 3.76 -19.05
CA GLN A 517 11.54 4.34 -17.94
C GLN A 517 10.09 3.86 -17.87
N LEU A 518 9.45 3.59 -19.02
CA LEU A 518 8.05 3.15 -19.09
C LEU A 518 7.88 1.67 -18.72
N PHE A 519 8.90 0.85 -18.98
CA PHE A 519 8.86 -0.55 -18.59
C PHE A 519 9.23 -0.77 -17.12
N ASP A 520 10.08 0.08 -16.54
CA ASP A 520 10.27 0.10 -15.08
C ASP A 520 8.93 0.37 -14.36
N ARG A 521 8.04 1.17 -14.98
CA ARG A 521 6.67 1.37 -14.50
C ARG A 521 5.79 0.14 -14.68
N PHE A 522 5.87 -0.57 -15.81
CA PHE A 522 5.19 -1.86 -15.99
C PHE A 522 5.65 -2.91 -14.98
N GLN A 523 6.93 -2.93 -14.62
CA GLN A 523 7.43 -3.80 -13.53
C GLN A 523 6.92 -3.34 -12.17
N ALA A 524 6.80 -2.03 -11.93
CA ALA A 524 6.25 -1.50 -10.69
C ALA A 524 4.77 -1.90 -10.48
N LEU A 525 3.98 -2.05 -11.56
CA LEU A 525 2.59 -2.50 -11.48
C LEU A 525 2.45 -3.90 -10.85
N ASP A 526 3.43 -4.78 -11.02
CA ASP A 526 3.40 -6.19 -10.55
C ASP A 526 3.34 -6.35 -9.02
N ARG A 527 3.81 -5.34 -8.27
CA ARG A 527 3.92 -5.44 -6.80
C ARG A 527 2.57 -5.34 -6.10
N GLU A 528 1.63 -4.64 -6.71
CA GLU A 528 0.34 -4.28 -6.11
C GLU A 528 -0.85 -4.89 -6.86
N SER A 529 -0.66 -5.39 -8.08
CA SER A 529 -1.73 -5.99 -8.87
C SER A 529 -1.88 -7.50 -8.63
N THR A 530 -3.11 -7.98 -8.78
CA THR A 530 -3.45 -9.41 -8.81
C THR A 530 -3.07 -10.03 -10.15
N LEU A 531 -3.32 -9.30 -11.23
CA LEU A 531 -3.04 -9.70 -12.60
C LEU A 531 -2.32 -8.57 -13.33
N ARG A 532 -1.36 -8.93 -14.18
CA ARG A 532 -0.63 -8.00 -15.06
C ARG A 532 -0.55 -8.60 -16.46
N LEU A 533 -1.02 -7.86 -17.46
CA LEU A 533 -0.84 -8.16 -18.87
C LEU A 533 0.03 -7.07 -19.49
N ILE A 534 1.04 -7.44 -20.26
CA ILE A 534 1.89 -6.53 -21.03
C ILE A 534 1.95 -7.07 -22.46
N SER A 535 1.78 -6.21 -23.46
CA SER A 535 2.04 -6.53 -24.85
C SER A 535 2.94 -5.48 -25.49
N ARG A 536 3.99 -5.97 -26.16
CA ARG A 536 4.90 -5.18 -26.99
C ARG A 536 4.41 -5.06 -28.44
N ASN A 537 3.45 -5.89 -28.82
CA ASN A 537 2.76 -5.83 -30.09
C ASN A 537 1.24 -5.94 -29.83
N PRO A 538 0.57 -4.86 -29.37
CA PRO A 538 -0.82 -4.92 -28.94
C PRO A 538 -1.80 -5.52 -29.97
N PRO A 539 -1.68 -5.29 -31.29
CA PRO A 539 -2.54 -5.93 -32.30
C PRO A 539 -2.57 -7.46 -32.22
N ASP A 540 -1.44 -8.09 -31.89
CA ASP A 540 -1.31 -9.55 -31.81
C ASP A 540 -1.99 -10.16 -30.56
N LEU A 541 -2.46 -9.34 -29.62
CA LEU A 541 -3.18 -9.84 -28.43
C LEU A 541 -4.39 -10.69 -28.81
N SER A 542 -5.03 -10.39 -29.95
CA SER A 542 -6.18 -11.13 -30.47
C SER A 542 -5.83 -12.51 -31.04
N VAL A 543 -4.56 -12.73 -31.40
CA VAL A 543 -4.02 -14.06 -31.80
C VAL A 543 -3.74 -14.90 -30.56
N VAL A 544 -3.31 -14.25 -29.48
CA VAL A 544 -2.84 -14.91 -28.27
C VAL A 544 -3.98 -15.19 -27.28
N PHE A 545 -4.97 -14.32 -27.17
CA PHE A 545 -6.15 -14.45 -26.28
C PHE A 545 -7.42 -14.16 -27.07
N HIS A 546 -8.59 -14.52 -26.52
CA HIS A 546 -9.84 -14.00 -27.09
C HIS A 546 -9.83 -12.45 -27.04
N PRO A 547 -10.41 -11.75 -28.01
CA PRO A 547 -10.33 -10.28 -28.10
C PRO A 547 -10.73 -9.63 -26.78
N ILE A 548 -9.93 -8.72 -26.19
CA ILE A 548 -10.29 -8.04 -24.92
C ILE A 548 -10.51 -6.56 -25.16
N PHE A 549 -9.61 -5.94 -25.92
CA PHE A 549 -9.62 -4.52 -26.25
C PHE A 549 -10.13 -4.31 -27.66
N THR A 550 -10.74 -3.15 -27.91
CA THR A 550 -11.15 -2.76 -29.26
C THR A 550 -9.94 -2.65 -30.19
N ARG A 551 -10.11 -3.00 -31.47
CA ARG A 551 -9.02 -2.92 -32.47
C ARG A 551 -8.45 -1.51 -32.55
N GLY A 552 -9.31 -0.49 -32.50
CA GLY A 552 -8.88 0.91 -32.49
C GLY A 552 -7.89 1.23 -31.37
N LEU A 553 -8.10 0.71 -30.15
CA LEU A 553 -7.19 0.90 -29.03
C LEU A 553 -5.85 0.15 -29.22
N LEU A 554 -5.89 -1.04 -29.81
CA LEU A 554 -4.69 -1.82 -30.10
C LEU A 554 -3.84 -1.17 -31.20
N ASP A 555 -4.48 -0.68 -32.28
CA ASP A 555 -3.81 -0.10 -33.45
C ASP A 555 -3.17 1.27 -33.18
N VAL A 556 -3.61 1.99 -32.15
CA VAL A 556 -3.00 3.26 -31.73
C VAL A 556 -1.83 3.07 -30.77
N SER A 557 -1.68 1.86 -30.22
CA SER A 557 -0.76 1.55 -29.13
C SER A 557 0.48 0.82 -29.63
N GLN A 558 1.66 1.39 -29.40
CA GLN A 558 2.94 0.72 -29.58
C GLN A 558 3.19 -0.29 -28.45
N LEU A 559 2.82 0.06 -27.22
CA LEU A 559 2.92 -0.81 -26.05
C LEU A 559 1.64 -0.66 -25.24
N LEU A 560 1.15 -1.78 -24.72
CA LEU A 560 -0.02 -1.84 -23.86
C LEU A 560 0.34 -2.62 -22.61
N GLY A 561 -0.06 -2.14 -21.44
CA GLY A 561 -0.15 -3.04 -20.31
C GLY A 561 -1.24 -2.66 -19.33
N LEU A 562 -1.89 -3.70 -18.85
CA LEU A 562 -3.04 -3.69 -17.97
C LEU A 562 -2.62 -4.31 -16.64
N ALA A 563 -2.94 -3.64 -15.55
CA ALA A 563 -2.82 -4.19 -14.20
C ALA A 563 -4.16 -4.11 -13.49
N MET A 564 -4.57 -5.20 -12.86
CA MET A 564 -5.87 -5.31 -12.18
C MET A 564 -5.70 -5.75 -10.74
N THR A 565 -6.44 -5.13 -9.82
CA THR A 565 -6.64 -5.63 -8.45
C THR A 565 -8.06 -6.15 -8.34
N LEU A 566 -8.20 -7.47 -8.14
CA LEU A 566 -9.50 -8.15 -8.06
C LEU A 566 -10.21 -7.96 -6.69
N GLN A 567 -9.99 -6.81 -6.04
CA GLN A 567 -10.73 -6.39 -4.86
C GLN A 567 -12.12 -5.88 -5.27
N ASN A 568 -13.02 -5.64 -4.31
CA ASN A 568 -14.30 -4.98 -4.57
C ASN A 568 -14.24 -3.54 -4.05
N PRO A 569 -14.26 -2.50 -4.92
CA PRO A 569 -14.41 -2.54 -6.38
C PRO A 569 -13.12 -2.96 -7.12
N VAL A 570 -13.27 -3.57 -8.31
CA VAL A 570 -12.12 -3.99 -9.14
C VAL A 570 -11.46 -2.76 -9.72
N LYS A 571 -10.18 -2.54 -9.42
CA LYS A 571 -9.42 -1.38 -9.93
C LYS A 571 -8.49 -1.84 -11.04
N ALA A 572 -8.40 -1.03 -12.08
CA ALA A 572 -7.51 -1.25 -13.21
C ALA A 572 -6.66 -0.03 -13.52
N ARG A 573 -5.44 -0.31 -13.95
CA ARG A 573 -4.49 0.66 -14.48
C ARG A 573 -4.09 0.21 -15.88
N LEU A 574 -4.35 1.04 -16.88
CA LEU A 574 -3.94 0.80 -18.26
C LEU A 574 -2.85 1.80 -18.61
N LEU A 575 -1.66 1.32 -18.93
CA LEU A 575 -0.57 2.15 -19.46
C LEU A 575 -0.45 1.89 -20.95
N LEU A 576 -0.40 2.98 -21.71
CA LEU A 576 -0.30 2.97 -23.16
C LEU A 576 0.91 3.80 -23.57
N LYS A 577 1.70 3.25 -24.49
CA LYS A 577 2.63 4.04 -25.29
C LYS A 577 2.03 4.16 -26.68
N MET A 578 1.75 5.38 -27.10
CA MET A 578 1.16 5.67 -28.40
C MET A 578 2.18 5.45 -29.52
N ASN A 579 1.68 5.10 -30.69
CA ASN A 579 2.50 5.06 -31.90
C ASN A 579 3.09 6.46 -32.20
N PRO A 580 4.35 6.56 -32.67
CA PRO A 580 5.00 7.85 -32.93
C PRO A 580 4.24 8.77 -33.88
N ALA A 581 3.44 8.19 -34.78
CA ALA A 581 2.61 8.89 -35.75
C ALA A 581 1.28 9.45 -35.18
N LYS A 582 0.93 9.14 -33.92
CA LYS A 582 -0.32 9.57 -33.28
C LYS A 582 -0.04 10.37 -32.01
N SER A 583 -0.74 11.51 -31.85
CA SER A 583 -0.56 12.39 -30.69
C SER A 583 -1.25 11.81 -29.45
N ALA A 584 -0.51 11.63 -28.35
CA ALA A 584 -1.10 11.22 -27.07
C ALA A 584 -2.08 12.27 -26.52
N ALA A 585 -1.91 13.54 -26.85
CA ALA A 585 -2.81 14.61 -26.43
C ALA A 585 -4.15 14.54 -27.15
N GLU A 586 -4.14 14.27 -28.45
CA GLU A 586 -5.35 14.10 -29.27
C GLU A 586 -6.13 12.86 -28.84
N PHE A 587 -5.43 11.74 -28.66
CA PHE A 587 -6.08 10.51 -28.17
C PHE A 587 -6.67 10.67 -26.77
N ALA A 588 -5.98 11.37 -25.86
CA ALA A 588 -6.51 11.67 -24.54
C ALA A 588 -7.79 12.52 -24.59
N GLY A 589 -7.89 13.47 -25.53
CA GLY A 589 -9.11 14.24 -25.79
C GLY A 589 -10.25 13.34 -26.27
N ASN A 590 -10.01 12.54 -27.32
CA ASN A 590 -11.01 11.62 -27.86
C ASN A 590 -11.50 10.60 -26.83
N LEU A 591 -10.59 10.13 -25.96
CA LEU A 591 -10.92 9.20 -24.86
C LEU A 591 -11.73 9.88 -23.75
N HIS A 592 -11.49 11.18 -23.49
CA HIS A 592 -12.28 11.95 -22.54
C HIS A 592 -13.70 12.20 -23.05
N ASP A 593 -13.83 12.54 -24.33
CA ASP A 593 -15.12 12.89 -24.95
C ASP A 593 -15.99 11.65 -25.20
N ASN A 594 -15.40 10.55 -25.68
CA ASN A 594 -16.11 9.30 -26.02
C ASN A 594 -15.40 8.05 -25.47
N PRO A 595 -15.34 7.85 -24.14
CA PRO A 595 -14.60 6.73 -23.53
C PRO A 595 -15.14 5.34 -23.93
N GLN A 596 -16.43 5.23 -24.24
CA GLN A 596 -17.10 3.97 -24.59
C GLN A 596 -16.59 3.35 -25.90
N ASP A 597 -16.12 4.16 -26.85
CA ASP A 597 -15.62 3.67 -28.14
C ASP A 597 -14.27 2.94 -28.00
N TRP A 598 -13.54 3.25 -26.92
CA TRP A 598 -12.18 2.77 -26.67
C TRP A 598 -12.13 1.74 -25.53
N LEU A 599 -12.93 1.94 -24.49
CA LEU A 599 -12.92 1.13 -23.25
C LEU A 599 -14.16 0.26 -23.14
N ARG A 600 -14.54 -0.40 -24.23
CA ARG A 600 -15.51 -1.49 -24.27
C ARG A 600 -14.79 -2.82 -24.43
N VAL A 601 -15.32 -3.86 -23.80
CA VAL A 601 -14.84 -5.23 -24.03
C VAL A 601 -15.14 -5.58 -25.49
N ALA A 602 -14.13 -5.98 -26.27
CA ALA A 602 -14.31 -6.28 -27.69
C ALA A 602 -15.47 -7.26 -27.93
N ASP A 603 -16.20 -7.18 -29.03
CA ASP A 603 -17.26 -8.16 -29.35
C ASP A 603 -18.29 -8.37 -28.19
N SER A 604 -18.54 -7.32 -27.39
CA SER A 604 -19.47 -7.32 -26.26
C SER A 604 -20.02 -5.91 -26.02
N GLU A 605 -21.20 -5.80 -25.40
CA GLU A 605 -21.79 -4.52 -24.97
C GLU A 605 -21.24 -4.05 -23.60
N LEU A 606 -20.43 -4.86 -22.93
CA LEU A 606 -19.90 -4.54 -21.60
C LEU A 606 -18.79 -3.49 -21.66
N LEU A 607 -18.90 -2.46 -20.83
CA LEU A 607 -17.86 -1.44 -20.65
C LEU A 607 -16.79 -1.89 -19.67
N LEU A 608 -15.53 -1.55 -19.93
CA LEU A 608 -14.40 -1.82 -19.03
C LEU A 608 -14.38 -0.88 -17.81
N TYR A 609 -15.24 0.13 -17.75
CA TYR A 609 -15.26 1.13 -16.68
C TYR A 609 -16.67 1.32 -16.11
N SER A 610 -16.76 1.57 -14.79
CA SER A 610 -18.02 1.96 -14.12
C SER A 610 -18.16 3.48 -13.96
N GLN A 611 -17.05 4.20 -13.99
CA GLN A 611 -16.96 5.66 -13.93
C GLN A 611 -15.94 6.13 -14.98
N PRO A 612 -16.08 7.35 -15.53
CA PRO A 612 -15.14 7.88 -16.51
C PRO A 612 -13.68 7.72 -16.03
N PRO A 613 -12.77 7.22 -16.88
CA PRO A 613 -11.39 6.94 -16.48
C PRO A 613 -10.63 8.23 -16.14
N GLU A 614 -9.81 8.19 -15.10
CA GLU A 614 -8.83 9.25 -14.85
C GLU A 614 -7.67 9.12 -15.84
N ILE A 615 -7.48 10.14 -16.67
CA ILE A 615 -6.47 10.16 -17.74
C ILE A 615 -5.27 11.01 -17.29
N GLN A 616 -4.09 10.40 -17.21
CA GLN A 616 -2.84 11.06 -16.87
C GLN A 616 -1.86 10.96 -18.04
N ARG A 617 -1.45 12.11 -18.59
CA ARG A 617 -0.44 12.20 -19.65
C ARG A 617 0.97 12.16 -19.07
N GLN A 618 1.85 11.37 -19.65
CA GLN A 618 3.22 11.17 -19.17
C GLN A 618 4.23 11.40 -20.30
N GLY A 619 4.47 12.67 -20.61
CA GLY A 619 5.26 13.08 -21.77
C GLY A 619 4.45 13.04 -23.07
N ALA A 620 5.14 13.11 -24.20
CA ALA A 620 4.51 13.30 -25.52
C ALA A 620 3.80 12.06 -26.08
N SER A 621 4.17 10.86 -25.63
CA SER A 621 3.73 9.59 -26.24
C SER A 621 3.14 8.58 -25.25
N ASN A 622 3.05 8.90 -23.95
CA ASN A 622 2.58 7.92 -22.95
C ASN A 622 1.33 8.41 -22.21
N LEU A 623 0.43 7.46 -21.95
CA LEU A 623 -0.83 7.67 -21.25
C LEU A 623 -1.01 6.64 -20.14
N GLU A 624 -1.50 7.08 -18.99
CA GLU A 624 -1.93 6.23 -17.89
C GLU A 624 -3.42 6.47 -17.63
N LEU A 625 -4.21 5.40 -17.65
CA LEU A 625 -5.63 5.42 -17.32
C LEU A 625 -5.83 4.69 -15.99
N ARG A 626 -6.65 5.27 -15.11
CA ARG A 626 -7.09 4.62 -13.87
C ARG A 626 -8.60 4.59 -13.83
N PHE A 627 -9.16 3.40 -13.65
CA PHE A 627 -10.61 3.21 -13.64
C PHE A 627 -10.99 1.98 -12.82
N THR A 628 -12.28 1.88 -12.52
CA THR A 628 -12.88 0.73 -11.84
C THR A 628 -13.65 -0.11 -12.85
N ILE A 629 -13.42 -1.41 -12.85
CA ILE A 629 -14.06 -2.35 -13.77
C ILE A 629 -15.31 -2.93 -13.09
N PRO A 630 -16.49 -2.92 -13.75
CA PRO A 630 -17.65 -3.67 -13.28
C PRO A 630 -17.33 -5.17 -13.12
N GLU A 631 -17.97 -5.85 -12.16
CA GLU A 631 -17.67 -7.27 -11.87
C GLU A 631 -17.89 -8.16 -13.10
N ASP A 632 -18.97 -7.96 -13.85
CA ASP A 632 -19.28 -8.74 -15.06
C ASP A 632 -18.23 -8.55 -16.16
N SER A 633 -17.76 -7.31 -16.37
CA SER A 633 -16.70 -7.00 -17.33
C SER A 633 -15.35 -7.58 -16.90
N ALA A 634 -15.04 -7.55 -15.59
CA ALA A 634 -13.84 -8.16 -15.04
C ALA A 634 -13.85 -9.68 -15.20
N ARG A 635 -15.02 -10.31 -15.06
CA ARG A 635 -15.24 -11.72 -15.31
C ARG A 635 -15.01 -12.11 -16.75
N LEU A 636 -15.69 -11.46 -17.68
CA LEU A 636 -15.53 -11.73 -19.10
C LEU A 636 -14.07 -11.54 -19.54
N LEU A 637 -13.39 -10.50 -19.04
CA LEU A 637 -11.97 -10.28 -19.30
C LEU A 637 -11.10 -11.46 -18.83
N LEU A 638 -11.32 -11.96 -17.61
CA LEU A 638 -10.58 -13.12 -17.08
C LEU A 638 -10.88 -14.41 -17.87
N GLU A 639 -12.13 -14.63 -18.25
CA GLU A 639 -12.55 -15.77 -19.07
C GLU A 639 -11.89 -15.75 -20.46
N ARG A 640 -11.72 -14.57 -21.05
CA ARG A 640 -11.04 -14.37 -22.34
C ARG A 640 -9.52 -14.52 -22.26
N LEU A 641 -8.90 -14.06 -21.17
CA LEU A 641 -7.49 -14.36 -20.87
C LEU A 641 -7.27 -15.86 -20.62
N ALA A 642 -8.26 -16.54 -20.04
CA ALA A 642 -8.23 -17.97 -19.79
C ALA A 642 -8.62 -18.83 -21.01
N LYS A 643 -9.14 -18.22 -22.09
CA LYS A 643 -9.65 -18.88 -23.30
C LYS A 643 -10.79 -19.87 -23.05
N ILE A 644 -11.71 -19.55 -22.14
CA ILE A 644 -12.79 -20.48 -21.74
C ILE A 644 -14.11 -20.15 -22.42
N ASP A 645 -14.27 -18.90 -22.85
CA ASP A 645 -15.51 -18.43 -23.43
C ASP A 645 -15.50 -18.70 -24.95
N ALA A 646 -15.92 -19.90 -25.32
CA ALA A 646 -16.18 -20.29 -26.71
C ALA A 646 -17.65 -20.69 -26.86
N ALA A 647 -18.52 -19.70 -27.11
CA ALA A 647 -19.67 -19.96 -27.95
C ALA A 647 -19.15 -20.09 -29.40
N ALA A 648 -19.52 -21.17 -30.08
CA ALA A 648 -19.11 -21.47 -31.43
C ALA A 648 -19.34 -20.29 -32.37
N VAL A 649 -18.29 -19.87 -33.08
CA VAL A 649 -18.43 -19.13 -34.33
C VAL A 649 -19.16 -20.07 -35.29
N LEU A 650 -20.47 -19.87 -35.43
CA LEU A 650 -21.25 -20.41 -36.52
C LEU A 650 -20.64 -19.89 -37.82
N THR A 651 -19.89 -20.75 -38.49
CA THR A 651 -19.70 -20.65 -39.94
C THR A 651 -21.08 -20.76 -40.59
N ALA A 652 -21.61 -19.66 -41.12
CA ALA A 652 -22.65 -19.68 -42.14
C ALA A 652 -22.66 -18.37 -42.94
N HIS A 653 -22.21 -18.49 -44.19
CA HIS A 653 -22.34 -17.62 -45.37
C HIS A 653 -21.58 -16.29 -45.41
#